data_AF-A0A8H6XJI4-F1
#
_entry.id   AF-A0A8H6XJI4-F1
#
_cell.length_a   1.000
_cell.length_b   1.000
_cell.length_c   1.000
_cell.angle_alpha   90.00
_cell.angle_beta   90.00
_cell.angle_gamma   90.00
#
_symmetry.space_group_name_H-M   'P 1'
#
loop_
_entity.id
_entity.type
_entity.pdbx_description
1 polymer ?
#
loop_
_entity_poly.entity_id
_entity_poly.type
_entity_poly.pdbx_seq_one_letter_code
_entity_poly.pdbx_strand_id
1 'polypeptide(L)'
;MGEGMFCRQCIVDGHRLRPLCRIEAWNGAFFERRELRQLGLRVQLGHVDNQPCPRAYRGRDKFVVIAENGFHHIAVDFCQCRLSQGRQRWEQLLLYGWYPSTPDNPKSAVTIATLKLFHAVSLQGKTMVYHFFNALAKITDNAGSQAFKKRYQLVLRLVRQWRNLRALKRGGMGNDPDRATAETGEDGWKDVSPEKRQVELLFFISRLSDQAKLLTTVSSWPADPSIQDGWAYFVKSAPYTKFVETLGEQKEMSTCTGLAALDYANTKYSQGYATTGCGMITCGRHEVVAKNGVGDLQAGEKYGNMDYIIASAWCHFCTLLFFLLSYDIMCQWHKSLRERLKKLPSAVRLLLANYFVKFVIPKLHILGHLLKCWENFSLLYTLGAGQADMEGIERIWSSSGLMGASTREMGPGSQQDTLDDFWHYWNWNKVVGMGAMLRTRFLKARKELATQQSALDVFSQEQKADAPAWKKAVDDFEGFDGRTSPRPPNPYELPNSGVTLHEIELDLLHEEHDRQQRQLIADLLSNKSPTTKELSDFVTRRTRISRQIKKLRLLQRKYSPGALQRLATHPSSVEPAEAERAPLFLPSALSSAECSPPLVVPGLPQAEAQLRDAQCSESLDQIRHGLIIKKRLQTYKTLNSCRQHQNTRSRSLVDSQQHKVELVAGTYRQARAARIALAYVAGDSGWRVLEKADLRLPEDEEEAKRRKQHAMKGKRQEATKVNEVREVQGVPGMGEKNRVTPGFG
;
A
#
# COMPACT_ATOMS: atom_id res chain seq x y z
N MET A 1 8.58 41.44 29.85
CA MET A 1 7.77 42.59 30.29
C MET A 1 6.32 42.22 30.04
N GLY A 2 5.44 42.36 31.04
CA GLY A 2 4.01 42.07 30.91
C GLY A 2 3.25 43.17 30.12
N GLU A 3 1.93 43.25 30.26
CA GLU A 3 1.03 44.18 29.54
C GLU A 3 1.10 45.65 30.05
N GLY A 4 2.24 46.09 30.58
CA GLY A 4 2.42 47.45 31.11
C GLY A 4 2.82 48.48 30.04
N MET A 5 2.55 49.77 30.31
CA MET A 5 3.12 50.89 29.53
C MET A 5 4.52 51.22 30.02
N PHE A 6 5.45 51.38 29.08
CA PHE A 6 6.86 51.68 29.36
C PHE A 6 7.34 52.83 28.48
N CYS A 7 8.29 53.64 28.97
CA CYS A 7 8.91 54.66 28.16
C CYS A 7 9.82 54.03 27.09
N ARG A 8 10.16 54.81 26.06
CA ARG A 8 11.05 54.38 24.96
C ARG A 8 12.33 53.72 25.45
N GLN A 9 13.00 54.31 26.44
CA GLN A 9 14.27 53.81 26.95
C GLN A 9 14.12 52.46 27.66
N CYS A 10 13.12 52.33 28.55
CA CYS A 10 12.81 51.08 29.22
C CYS A 10 12.48 49.95 28.23
N ILE A 11 11.77 50.27 27.13
CA ILE A 11 11.49 49.28 26.07
C ILE A 11 12.80 48.84 25.39
N VAL A 12 13.67 49.78 24.99
CA VAL A 12 14.94 49.43 24.34
C VAL A 12 15.82 48.58 25.27
N ASP A 13 15.99 48.97 26.52
CA ASP A 13 16.83 48.27 27.48
C ASP A 13 16.26 46.88 27.83
N GLY A 14 14.95 46.79 28.02
CA GLY A 14 14.25 45.52 28.28
C GLY A 14 14.29 44.50 27.15
N HIS A 15 14.48 44.97 25.91
CA HIS A 15 14.46 44.12 24.72
C HIS A 15 15.85 43.85 24.12
N ARG A 16 16.94 44.30 24.75
CA ARG A 16 18.32 43.98 24.29
C ARG A 16 18.57 42.48 24.14
N LEU A 17 18.03 41.67 25.06
CA LEU A 17 18.14 40.21 25.03
C LEU A 17 16.96 39.52 24.33
N ARG A 18 15.93 40.28 23.95
CA ARG A 18 14.72 39.77 23.28
C ARG A 18 14.36 40.66 22.09
N PRO A 19 15.24 40.79 21.08
CA PRO A 19 15.07 41.75 19.99
C PRO A 19 13.97 41.39 18.99
N LEU A 20 13.33 40.23 19.16
CA LEU A 20 12.26 39.71 18.30
C LEU A 20 10.90 39.73 19.02
N CYS A 21 10.76 40.50 20.09
CA CYS A 21 9.46 40.77 20.68
C CYS A 21 8.69 41.80 19.84
N ARG A 22 7.37 41.67 19.85
CA ARG A 22 6.47 42.64 19.21
C ARG A 22 6.00 43.63 20.25
N ILE A 23 5.95 44.89 19.84
CA ILE A 23 5.51 45.99 20.69
C ILE A 23 4.46 46.81 19.96
N GLU A 24 3.65 47.52 20.74
CA GLU A 24 2.69 48.50 20.26
C GLU A 24 2.99 49.83 20.93
N ALA A 25 2.78 50.93 20.20
CA ALA A 25 2.94 52.27 20.71
C ALA A 25 1.59 52.97 20.65
N TRP A 26 1.25 53.68 21.73
CA TRP A 26 0.10 54.55 21.74
C TRP A 26 0.37 55.77 20.86
N ASN A 27 -0.44 55.97 19.82
CA ASN A 27 -0.31 57.12 18.91
C ASN A 27 -1.22 58.31 19.27
N GLY A 28 -1.92 58.23 20.40
CA GLY A 28 -2.93 59.21 20.83
C GLY A 28 -4.37 58.73 20.65
N ALA A 29 -4.62 57.78 19.75
CA ALA A 29 -5.96 57.25 19.46
C ALA A 29 -6.07 55.74 19.67
N PHE A 30 -5.07 54.98 19.23
CA PHE A 30 -5.02 53.53 19.39
C PHE A 30 -3.57 53.04 19.52
N PHE A 31 -3.41 51.78 19.93
CA PHE A 31 -2.12 51.11 19.92
C PHE A 31 -1.78 50.64 18.50
N GLU A 32 -0.75 51.24 17.90
CA GLU A 32 -0.24 50.83 16.61
C GLU A 32 1.01 49.96 16.78
N ARG A 33 1.16 48.93 15.95
CA ARG A 33 2.37 48.10 15.95
C ARG A 33 3.60 48.94 15.59
N ARG A 34 4.67 48.81 16.39
CA ARG A 34 5.96 49.46 16.14
C ARG A 34 7.10 48.44 16.15
N GLU A 35 8.14 48.75 15.38
CA GLU A 35 9.35 47.93 15.33
C GLU A 35 10.36 48.44 16.36
N LEU A 36 11.02 47.55 17.12
CA LEU A 36 12.03 47.94 18.12
C LEU A 36 13.15 48.81 17.54
N ARG A 37 13.51 48.59 16.27
CA ARG A 37 14.51 49.42 15.57
C ARG A 37 14.08 50.89 15.41
N GLN A 38 12.78 51.17 15.31
CA GLN A 38 12.27 52.54 15.20
C GLN A 38 12.42 53.29 16.52
N LEU A 39 12.49 52.55 17.64
CA LEU A 39 12.83 53.10 18.95
C LEU A 39 14.35 53.25 19.15
N GLY A 40 15.17 52.76 18.22
CA GLY A 40 16.64 52.87 18.26
C GLY A 40 17.35 51.59 18.69
N LEU A 41 16.64 50.48 18.92
CA LEU A 41 17.30 49.21 19.27
C LEU A 41 18.13 48.70 18.09
N ARG A 42 19.41 48.43 18.36
CA ARG A 42 20.32 47.71 17.46
C ARG A 42 20.83 46.46 18.18
N VAL A 43 20.87 45.35 17.47
CA VAL A 43 21.33 44.06 17.99
C VAL A 43 22.81 43.91 17.70
N GLN A 44 23.63 43.91 18.76
CA GLN A 44 25.05 43.63 18.65
C GLN A 44 25.29 42.12 18.59
N LEU A 45 25.93 41.67 17.51
CA LEU A 45 26.30 40.28 17.27
C LEU A 45 27.80 40.06 17.54
N GLY A 46 28.18 38.83 17.88
CA GLY A 46 29.56 38.40 18.08
C GLY A 46 30.08 38.44 19.53
N HIS A 47 29.32 39.02 20.47
CA HIS A 47 29.60 38.98 21.91
C HIS A 47 28.54 38.16 22.66
N VAL A 48 28.95 37.44 23.71
CA VAL A 48 28.10 36.49 24.46
C VAL A 48 26.96 37.19 25.20
N ASP A 49 27.26 38.38 25.70
CA ASP A 49 26.44 39.23 26.55
C ASP A 49 25.71 40.33 25.75
N ASN A 50 25.83 40.32 24.42
CA ASN A 50 25.34 41.36 23.52
C ASN A 50 25.81 42.77 23.90
N GLN A 51 26.94 42.88 24.61
CA GLN A 51 27.50 44.18 24.98
C GLN A 51 27.98 44.93 23.75
N PRO A 52 27.84 46.28 23.74
CA PRO A 52 28.30 47.10 22.63
C PRO A 52 29.77 46.84 22.30
N CYS A 53 30.07 46.63 21.02
CA CYS A 53 31.45 46.45 20.60
C CYS A 53 32.11 47.81 20.29
N PRO A 54 33.30 48.12 20.85
CA PRO A 54 34.06 49.31 20.49
C PRO A 54 34.47 49.35 19.00
N ARG A 55 34.54 48.17 18.35
CA ARG A 55 34.88 47.98 16.94
C ARG A 55 33.73 47.28 16.19
N ALA A 56 32.52 47.80 16.36
CA ALA A 56 31.34 47.31 15.68
C ALA A 56 31.33 47.75 14.21
N TYR A 57 31.07 46.81 13.30
CA TYR A 57 30.68 47.12 11.93
C TYR A 57 29.17 47.32 11.88
N ARG A 58 28.75 48.52 11.50
CA ARG A 58 27.34 48.87 11.37
C ARG A 58 26.70 48.07 10.24
N GLY A 59 25.82 47.14 10.59
CA GLY A 59 25.07 46.33 9.64
C GLY A 59 23.87 47.07 9.07
N ARG A 60 22.95 46.32 8.46
CA ARG A 60 21.73 46.89 7.86
C ARG A 60 20.74 47.33 8.93
N ASP A 61 20.14 48.50 8.70
CA ASP A 61 19.08 49.06 9.55
C ASP A 61 17.70 48.42 9.31
N LYS A 62 17.56 47.60 8.25
CA LYS A 62 16.35 46.84 7.93
C LYS A 62 16.70 45.39 7.60
N PHE A 63 17.38 44.73 8.53
CA PHE A 63 17.67 43.31 8.49
C PHE A 63 16.41 42.51 8.85
N VAL A 64 16.11 41.44 8.12
CA VAL A 64 14.88 40.65 8.34
C VAL A 64 15.18 39.37 9.10
N VAL A 65 14.57 39.18 10.27
CA VAL A 65 14.61 37.90 10.99
C VAL A 65 13.24 37.25 10.95
N ILE A 66 13.19 35.98 10.53
CA ILE A 66 11.98 35.15 10.56
C ILE A 66 12.05 34.28 11.81
N ALA A 67 11.09 34.48 12.72
CA ALA A 67 10.98 33.78 13.99
C ALA A 67 9.63 33.03 14.10
N GLU A 68 9.45 32.20 15.13
CA GLU A 68 8.21 31.45 15.34
C GLU A 68 7.00 32.37 15.56
N ASN A 69 7.26 33.58 16.05
CA ASN A 69 6.27 34.63 16.20
C ASN A 69 6.24 35.58 14.99
N GLY A 70 6.74 35.20 13.81
CA GLY A 70 6.59 35.94 12.54
C GLY A 70 7.82 36.71 12.05
N PHE A 71 7.62 37.71 11.19
CA PHE A 71 8.70 38.48 10.54
C PHE A 71 9.05 39.75 11.33
N HIS A 72 10.34 39.99 11.51
CA HIS A 72 10.87 41.14 12.24
C HIS A 72 11.84 41.94 11.38
N HIS A 73 11.69 43.26 11.35
CA HIS A 73 12.73 44.16 10.83
C HIS A 73 13.52 44.73 12.00
N ILE A 74 14.82 44.45 12.01
CA ILE A 74 15.74 44.87 13.06
C ILE A 74 16.94 45.60 12.46
N ALA A 75 17.65 46.33 13.31
CA ALA A 75 18.98 46.84 13.01
C ALA A 75 20.02 45.93 13.68
N VAL A 76 21.09 45.57 12.96
CA VAL A 76 22.14 44.66 13.46
C VAL A 76 23.50 45.31 13.33
N ASP A 77 24.40 44.99 14.25
CA ASP A 77 25.82 45.37 14.24
C ASP A 77 26.68 44.12 14.43
N PHE A 78 27.76 44.00 13.65
CA PHE A 78 28.64 42.83 13.68
C PHE A 78 29.95 43.15 14.41
N CYS A 79 30.48 42.22 15.21
CA CYS A 79 31.79 42.45 15.84
C CYS A 79 32.92 42.34 14.82
N GLN A 80 33.89 43.26 14.89
CA GLN A 80 35.21 43.10 14.26
C GLN A 80 36.35 43.07 15.30
N CYS A 81 35.99 42.89 16.56
CA CYS A 81 36.91 42.73 17.66
C CYS A 81 37.68 41.40 17.58
N ARG A 82 38.89 41.35 18.16
CA ARG A 82 39.62 40.07 18.30
C ARG A 82 38.93 39.08 19.23
N LEU A 83 38.10 39.59 20.15
CA LEU A 83 37.32 38.84 21.15
C LEU A 83 35.98 38.31 20.62
N SER A 84 35.67 38.51 19.34
CA SER A 84 34.42 38.05 18.76
C SER A 84 34.34 36.53 18.79
N GLN A 85 33.19 35.96 19.17
CA GLN A 85 32.97 34.51 19.09
C GLN A 85 32.98 33.99 17.64
N GLY A 86 32.70 34.86 16.65
CA GLY A 86 32.74 34.53 15.22
C GLY A 86 33.55 35.55 14.44
N ARG A 87 34.42 35.10 13.55
CA ARG A 87 35.23 35.97 12.67
C ARG A 87 34.38 36.50 11.53
N GLN A 88 33.55 35.63 10.96
CA GLN A 88 32.69 35.98 9.83
C GLN A 88 31.28 36.37 10.28
N ARG A 89 30.59 37.15 9.46
CA ARG A 89 29.22 37.62 9.75
C ARG A 89 28.23 36.47 9.88
N TRP A 90 28.37 35.44 9.05
CA TRP A 90 27.51 34.25 9.10
C TRP A 90 27.76 33.40 10.36
N GLU A 91 29.00 33.31 10.83
CA GLU A 91 29.35 32.62 12.09
C GLU A 91 28.70 33.31 13.28
N GLN A 92 28.81 34.66 13.35
CA GLN A 92 28.20 35.44 14.42
C GLN A 92 26.67 35.27 14.46
N LEU A 93 26.02 35.19 13.29
CA LEU A 93 24.59 34.90 13.21
C LEU A 93 24.26 33.49 13.71
N LEU A 94 25.01 32.47 13.26
CA LEU A 94 24.79 31.09 13.68
C LEU A 94 24.97 30.91 15.20
N LEU A 95 26.01 31.54 15.77
CA LEU A 95 26.28 31.53 17.21
C LEU A 95 25.18 32.23 18.01
N TYR A 96 24.57 33.26 17.45
CA TYR A 96 23.37 33.91 18.02
C TYR A 96 22.09 33.04 17.88
N GLY A 97 22.14 31.94 17.14
CA GLY A 97 20.99 31.08 16.87
C GLY A 97 20.16 31.54 15.66
N TRP A 98 20.71 32.39 14.80
CA TRP A 98 20.09 32.88 13.58
C TRP A 98 20.76 32.26 12.35
N TYR A 99 20.02 31.45 11.61
CA TYR A 99 20.51 30.81 10.40
C TYR A 99 20.52 31.82 9.24
N PRO A 100 21.70 32.21 8.72
CA PRO A 100 21.82 33.26 7.73
C PRO A 100 21.31 32.81 6.36
N SER A 101 20.66 33.72 5.62
CA SER A 101 20.17 33.42 4.26
C SER A 101 21.26 33.22 3.21
N THR A 102 22.44 33.80 3.46
CA THR A 102 23.62 33.81 2.58
C THR A 102 24.87 33.98 3.46
N PRO A 103 26.00 33.36 3.11
CA PRO A 103 27.21 33.42 3.94
C PRO A 103 27.92 34.78 3.91
N ASP A 104 28.09 35.41 2.75
CA ASP A 104 29.01 36.56 2.62
C ASP A 104 28.41 37.88 3.11
N ASN A 105 27.17 38.17 2.69
CA ASN A 105 26.48 39.41 3.03
C ASN A 105 25.02 39.15 3.41
N PRO A 106 24.78 38.53 4.59
CA PRO A 106 23.43 38.19 5.05
C PRO A 106 22.58 39.45 5.15
N LYS A 107 21.41 39.42 4.51
CA LYS A 107 20.37 40.47 4.59
C LYS A 107 19.16 40.03 5.42
N SER A 108 19.15 38.75 5.77
CA SER A 108 18.04 38.07 6.40
C SER A 108 18.53 36.81 7.08
N ALA A 109 17.81 36.38 8.12
CA ALA A 109 18.05 35.12 8.79
C ALA A 109 16.72 34.47 9.22
N VAL A 110 16.74 33.17 9.44
CA VAL A 110 15.65 32.44 10.09
C VAL A 110 16.19 31.92 11.41
N THR A 111 15.44 32.07 12.51
CA THR A 111 15.93 31.52 13.78
C THR A 111 16.00 30.00 13.73
N ILE A 112 16.98 29.42 14.42
CA ILE A 112 17.10 27.96 14.55
C ILE A 112 15.84 27.38 15.22
N ALA A 113 15.21 28.11 16.15
CA ALA A 113 13.96 27.71 16.78
C ALA A 113 12.83 27.54 15.75
N THR A 114 12.70 28.47 14.80
CA THR A 114 11.72 28.39 13.71
C THR A 114 12.00 27.24 12.75
N LEU A 115 13.28 26.99 12.41
CA LEU A 115 13.65 25.84 11.56
C LEU A 115 13.34 24.51 12.26
N LYS A 116 13.61 24.40 13.57
CA LYS A 116 13.23 23.24 14.40
C LYS A 116 11.71 23.04 14.44
N LEU A 117 10.96 24.11 14.68
CA LEU A 117 9.50 24.08 14.70
C LEU A 117 8.95 23.62 13.35
N PHE A 118 9.41 24.22 12.25
CA PHE A 118 9.00 23.82 10.91
C PHE A 118 9.34 22.35 10.65
N HIS A 119 10.56 21.90 10.99
CA HIS A 119 10.97 20.52 10.75
C HIS A 119 10.04 19.54 11.47
N ALA A 120 9.75 19.76 12.75
CA ALA A 120 8.83 18.93 13.53
C ALA A 120 7.40 18.93 12.94
N VAL A 121 6.86 20.10 12.61
CA VAL A 121 5.50 20.22 12.04
C VAL A 121 5.44 19.61 10.63
N SER A 122 6.50 19.73 9.83
CA SER A 122 6.56 19.13 8.49
C SER A 122 6.60 17.60 8.55
N LEU A 123 7.35 17.00 9.48
CA LEU A 123 7.44 15.54 9.63
C LEU A 123 6.19 14.93 10.28
N GLN A 124 5.66 15.61 11.31
CA GLN A 124 4.50 15.12 12.05
C GLN A 124 3.17 15.45 11.35
N GLY A 125 3.02 16.68 10.86
CA GLY A 125 1.80 17.20 10.23
C GLY A 125 1.84 17.27 8.71
N LYS A 126 2.94 16.85 8.06
CA LYS A 126 3.07 16.74 6.58
C LYS A 126 2.83 18.09 5.89
N THR A 127 3.16 19.14 6.63
CA THR A 127 2.86 20.53 6.26
C THR A 127 3.87 21.03 5.23
N MET A 128 3.36 21.67 4.18
CA MET A 128 4.19 22.31 3.16
C MET A 128 4.85 23.58 3.68
N VAL A 129 6.05 23.89 3.17
CA VAL A 129 6.76 25.15 3.45
C VAL A 129 5.86 26.35 3.13
N TYR A 130 5.10 26.29 2.05
CA TYR A 130 4.14 27.33 1.64
C TYR A 130 3.13 27.67 2.73
N HIS A 131 2.45 26.66 3.29
CA HIS A 131 1.44 26.87 4.32
C HIS A 131 2.06 27.39 5.62
N PHE A 132 3.21 26.85 6.03
CA PHE A 132 3.91 27.33 7.21
C PHE A 132 4.38 28.78 7.06
N PHE A 133 4.94 29.14 5.90
CA PHE A 133 5.35 30.50 5.59
C PHE A 133 4.17 31.48 5.63
N ASN A 134 3.04 31.11 5.04
CA ASN A 134 1.84 31.94 5.05
C ASN A 134 1.22 32.04 6.45
N ALA A 135 1.32 31.01 7.29
CA ALA A 135 0.92 31.08 8.69
C ALA A 135 1.76 32.13 9.44
N LEU A 136 3.09 32.12 9.28
CA LEU A 136 3.96 33.16 9.84
C LEU A 136 3.64 34.55 9.29
N ALA A 137 3.28 34.64 8.01
CA ALA A 137 2.88 35.91 7.39
C ALA A 137 1.59 36.44 8.01
N LYS A 138 0.59 35.57 8.22
CA LYS A 138 -0.69 35.93 8.86
C LYS A 138 -0.55 36.27 10.34
N ILE A 139 0.34 35.60 11.06
CA ILE A 139 0.70 35.99 12.44
C ILE A 139 1.27 37.42 12.42
N THR A 140 2.10 37.75 11.43
CA THR A 140 2.73 39.08 11.28
C THR A 140 1.79 40.16 10.84
N ASP A 141 0.94 39.86 9.88
CA ASP A 141 -0.04 40.78 9.35
C ASP A 141 -1.22 39.97 8.81
N ASN A 142 -2.28 39.89 9.62
CA ASN A 142 -3.46 39.12 9.26
C ASN A 142 -4.23 39.79 8.11
N ALA A 143 -4.17 41.13 8.00
CA ALA A 143 -4.84 41.90 6.96
C ALA A 143 -4.17 41.74 5.59
N GLY A 144 -2.90 41.30 5.54
CA GLY A 144 -2.16 41.09 4.29
C GLY A 144 -1.70 42.39 3.62
N SER A 145 -1.61 43.48 4.38
CA SER A 145 -1.07 44.77 3.94
C SER A 145 0.43 44.73 3.62
N GLN A 146 1.19 43.82 4.24
CA GLN A 146 2.62 43.64 4.03
C GLN A 146 2.94 42.51 3.05
N ALA A 147 3.75 42.82 2.03
CA ALA A 147 4.18 41.85 1.03
C ALA A 147 5.45 41.08 1.47
N PHE A 148 5.28 39.84 1.94
CA PHE A 148 6.41 38.96 2.30
C PHE A 148 6.88 38.03 1.16
N LYS A 149 6.20 38.04 -0.01
CA LYS A 149 6.40 37.06 -1.10
C LYS A 149 7.86 36.84 -1.51
N LYS A 150 8.70 37.90 -1.54
CA LYS A 150 10.13 37.81 -1.91
C LYS A 150 10.99 37.00 -0.92
N ARG A 151 10.47 36.63 0.25
CA ARG A 151 11.19 35.86 1.29
C ARG A 151 10.90 34.37 1.25
N TYR A 152 9.90 33.93 0.50
CA TYR A 152 9.53 32.51 0.42
C TYR A 152 10.67 31.64 -0.17
N GLN A 153 11.28 32.08 -1.27
CA GLN A 153 12.40 31.38 -1.93
C GLN A 153 13.61 31.20 -1.01
N LEU A 154 13.85 32.16 -0.13
CA LEU A 154 14.88 32.07 0.90
C LEU A 154 14.54 30.97 1.92
N VAL A 155 13.29 30.91 2.39
CA VAL A 155 12.88 29.88 3.37
C VAL A 155 12.96 28.49 2.75
N LEU A 156 12.58 28.32 1.48
CA LEU A 156 12.76 27.05 0.77
C LEU A 156 14.21 26.56 0.81
N ARG A 157 15.17 27.44 0.46
CA ARG A 157 16.60 27.11 0.51
C ARG A 157 17.06 26.74 1.91
N LEU A 158 16.67 27.51 2.92
CA LEU A 158 17.13 27.29 4.30
C LEU A 158 16.54 26.02 4.91
N VAL A 159 15.28 25.72 4.63
CA VAL A 159 14.66 24.44 5.01
C VAL A 159 15.43 23.27 4.41
N ARG A 160 15.80 23.38 3.13
CA ARG A 160 16.55 22.34 2.43
C ARG A 160 17.93 22.10 3.04
N GLN A 161 18.67 23.17 3.31
CA GLN A 161 19.96 23.08 4.01
C GLN A 161 19.81 22.53 5.43
N TRP A 162 18.77 22.96 6.15
CA TRP A 162 18.50 22.49 7.51
C TRP A 162 18.25 20.98 7.55
N ARG A 163 17.45 20.44 6.62
CA ARG A 163 17.21 18.99 6.50
C ARG A 163 18.50 18.21 6.27
N ASN A 164 19.33 18.64 5.32
CA ASN A 164 20.64 18.05 5.06
C ASN A 164 21.49 18.03 6.34
N LEU A 165 21.63 19.16 7.04
CA LEU A 165 22.40 19.23 8.29
C LEU A 165 21.84 18.29 9.38
N ARG A 166 20.51 18.11 9.45
CA ARG A 166 19.89 17.18 10.40
C ARG A 166 20.18 15.73 10.05
N ALA A 167 20.15 15.39 8.76
CA ALA A 167 20.53 14.07 8.26
C ALA A 167 22.00 13.76 8.56
N LEU A 168 22.92 14.69 8.28
CA LEU A 168 24.36 14.53 8.56
C LEU A 168 24.63 14.29 10.05
N LYS A 169 24.06 15.14 10.93
CA LYS A 169 24.22 14.99 12.39
C LYS A 169 23.73 13.64 12.91
N ARG A 170 22.65 13.11 12.34
CA ARG A 170 22.10 11.81 12.73
C ARG A 170 22.89 10.65 12.15
N GLY A 171 23.47 10.81 10.96
CA GLY A 171 24.41 9.85 10.38
C GLY A 171 25.77 9.82 11.06
N GLY A 172 26.02 10.65 12.08
CA GLY A 172 27.32 10.81 12.72
C GLY A 172 28.36 11.53 11.84
N MET A 173 27.94 12.03 10.68
CA MET A 173 28.81 12.70 9.71
C MET A 173 28.98 14.17 10.05
N GLY A 174 30.22 14.67 9.98
CA GLY A 174 30.56 16.07 10.30
C GLY A 174 31.11 16.34 11.70
N ASN A 175 31.46 15.30 12.47
CA ASN A 175 32.31 15.40 13.67
C ASN A 175 33.77 15.03 13.40
N ASP A 176 34.11 14.69 12.16
CA ASP A 176 35.47 14.37 11.74
C ASP A 176 36.15 15.67 11.29
N PRO A 177 37.23 16.12 11.97
CA PRO A 177 37.93 17.36 11.62
C PRO A 177 38.78 17.21 10.35
N ASP A 178 39.10 15.99 9.93
CA ASP A 178 40.12 15.72 8.92
C ASP A 178 39.53 15.24 7.59
N ARG A 179 38.38 14.55 7.63
CA ARG A 179 37.73 13.98 6.44
C ARG A 179 36.55 14.82 5.97
N ALA A 180 36.39 14.95 4.65
CA ALA A 180 35.22 15.60 4.08
C ALA A 180 33.95 14.82 4.44
N THR A 181 32.79 15.48 4.51
CA THR A 181 31.51 14.83 4.86
C THR A 181 31.22 13.57 4.02
N ALA A 182 31.64 13.54 2.75
CA ALA A 182 31.51 12.40 1.85
C ALA A 182 32.38 11.18 2.20
N GLU A 183 33.41 11.36 3.04
CA GLU A 183 34.44 10.38 3.39
C GLU A 183 34.24 9.80 4.81
N THR A 184 33.26 10.33 5.57
CA THR A 184 33.02 9.98 6.98
C THR A 184 32.09 8.78 7.20
N GLY A 185 31.50 8.23 6.14
CA GLY A 185 30.51 7.16 6.27
C GLY A 185 31.06 5.80 5.86
N GLU A 186 31.56 4.99 6.80
CA GLU A 186 31.50 3.52 6.73
C GLU A 186 32.05 2.79 7.98
N ASP A 187 31.55 1.56 8.19
CA ASP A 187 32.22 0.41 8.84
C ASP A 187 32.02 0.04 10.33
N GLY A 188 30.85 0.28 10.93
CA GLY A 188 30.53 -0.31 12.25
C GLY A 188 30.18 -1.82 12.26
N TRP A 189 29.96 -2.43 11.09
CA TRP A 189 29.39 -3.80 10.99
C TRP A 189 30.44 -4.91 10.79
N LYS A 190 31.70 -4.56 10.52
CA LYS A 190 32.76 -5.53 10.20
C LYS A 190 33.19 -6.37 11.42
N ASP A 191 32.84 -5.95 12.64
CA ASP A 191 33.29 -6.56 13.90
C ASP A 191 32.27 -7.49 14.59
N VAL A 192 31.18 -7.87 13.92
CA VAL A 192 30.19 -8.80 14.50
C VAL A 192 30.66 -10.25 14.39
N SER A 193 30.85 -10.91 15.53
CA SER A 193 31.27 -12.32 15.67
C SER A 193 30.32 -13.28 14.93
N PRO A 194 30.81 -14.37 14.30
CA PRO A 194 30.00 -15.33 13.53
C PRO A 194 28.77 -15.87 14.27
N GLU A 195 28.87 -16.11 15.57
CA GLU A 195 27.78 -16.61 16.43
C GLU A 195 26.65 -15.59 16.62
N LYS A 196 26.93 -14.29 16.47
CA LYS A 196 25.92 -13.21 16.48
C LYS A 196 25.35 -12.93 15.09
N ARG A 197 25.91 -13.53 14.02
CA ARG A 197 25.43 -13.36 12.63
C ARG A 197 24.13 -14.13 12.33
N GLN A 198 23.64 -14.94 13.28
CA GLN A 198 22.43 -15.76 13.09
C GLN A 198 21.08 -15.04 13.31
N VAL A 199 21.00 -13.72 13.52
CA VAL A 199 19.70 -13.07 13.84
C VAL A 199 19.27 -11.92 12.92
N GLU A 200 20.08 -11.47 11.96
CA GLU A 200 19.60 -10.44 11.02
C GLU A 200 19.03 -11.04 9.73
N LEU A 201 17.81 -11.57 9.87
CA LEU A 201 16.94 -11.86 8.75
C LEU A 201 16.44 -10.55 8.16
N LEU A 202 17.04 -10.15 7.04
CA LEU A 202 16.59 -9.03 6.25
C LEU A 202 15.47 -9.49 5.34
N PHE A 203 14.29 -8.97 5.66
CA PHE A 203 13.10 -9.15 4.87
C PHE A 203 12.94 -7.95 3.96
N PHE A 204 12.73 -8.16 2.68
CA PHE A 204 12.52 -7.10 1.70
C PHE A 204 11.08 -7.16 1.25
N ILE A 205 10.48 -6.02 0.91
CA ILE A 205 9.16 -5.95 0.29
C ILE A 205 9.22 -4.82 -0.73
N SER A 206 8.78 -5.04 -1.98
CA SER A 206 8.48 -3.99 -2.95
C SER A 206 7.01 -3.66 -2.90
N ARG A 207 6.66 -2.36 -2.94
CA ARG A 207 5.38 -1.95 -3.53
C ARG A 207 5.48 -0.54 -4.12
N LEU A 208 4.75 -0.34 -5.21
CA LEU A 208 4.38 0.94 -5.80
C LEU A 208 3.68 1.87 -4.79
N SER A 209 4.30 2.99 -4.43
CA SER A 209 3.57 4.08 -3.79
C SER A 209 3.00 5.04 -4.84
N ASP A 210 1.69 4.98 -5.11
CA ASP A 210 0.94 5.99 -5.89
C ASP A 210 1.02 7.43 -5.33
N GLN A 211 1.73 7.61 -4.22
CA GLN A 211 1.74 8.82 -3.41
C GLN A 211 3.07 9.56 -3.50
N ALA A 212 4.07 9.06 -4.23
CA ALA A 212 5.30 9.81 -4.56
C ALA A 212 5.22 10.48 -5.95
N LYS A 213 4.01 10.81 -6.40
CA LYS A 213 3.77 11.39 -7.72
C LYS A 213 4.46 12.74 -7.86
N LEU A 214 5.28 12.90 -8.90
CA LEU A 214 5.97 14.15 -9.25
C LEU A 214 5.39 14.66 -10.57
N LEU A 215 4.97 15.92 -10.64
CA LEU A 215 4.48 16.49 -11.91
C LEU A 215 5.66 16.80 -12.86
N THR A 216 5.52 16.48 -14.15
CA THR A 216 6.56 16.77 -15.16
C THR A 216 6.81 18.26 -15.38
N THR A 217 5.85 19.11 -15.05
CA THR A 217 5.82 20.52 -15.45
C THR A 217 6.47 21.48 -14.44
N VAL A 218 6.99 20.99 -13.32
CA VAL A 218 7.43 21.86 -12.21
C VAL A 218 8.90 22.28 -12.32
N SER A 219 9.82 21.35 -12.58
CA SER A 219 11.28 21.62 -12.62
C SER A 219 12.04 20.48 -13.31
N SER A 220 13.36 20.59 -13.38
CA SER A 220 14.28 19.58 -13.93
C SER A 220 15.47 19.34 -12.99
N TRP A 221 16.17 18.22 -13.17
CA TRP A 221 17.36 17.86 -12.38
C TRP A 221 18.47 18.92 -12.40
N PRO A 222 18.81 19.56 -13.54
CA PRO A 222 19.79 20.65 -13.54
C PRO A 222 19.34 21.91 -12.77
N ALA A 223 18.03 22.18 -12.75
CA ALA A 223 17.47 23.36 -12.08
C ALA A 223 17.24 23.13 -10.58
N ASP A 224 16.94 21.89 -10.17
CA ASP A 224 16.76 21.48 -8.78
C ASP A 224 17.43 20.12 -8.51
N PRO A 225 18.78 20.07 -8.47
CA PRO A 225 19.51 18.85 -8.16
C PRO A 225 19.38 18.50 -6.68
N SER A 226 19.38 17.22 -6.28
CA SER A 226 19.43 16.82 -4.86
C SER A 226 20.74 17.26 -4.20
N ILE A 227 20.71 17.58 -2.90
CA ILE A 227 21.93 17.90 -2.13
C ILE A 227 22.63 16.62 -1.64
N GLN A 228 21.90 15.50 -1.60
CA GLN A 228 22.32 14.24 -0.99
C GLN A 228 22.05 13.05 -1.93
N ASP A 229 22.21 13.24 -3.25
CA ASP A 229 21.87 12.22 -4.26
C ASP A 229 22.62 10.90 -3.99
N GLY A 230 21.85 9.86 -3.64
CA GLY A 230 22.37 8.55 -3.31
C GLY A 230 23.05 8.42 -1.94
N TRP A 231 22.96 9.41 -1.04
CA TRP A 231 23.60 9.35 0.29
C TRP A 231 22.73 8.66 1.34
N ALA A 232 21.41 8.69 1.18
CA ALA A 232 20.43 8.16 2.13
C ALA A 232 19.64 6.97 1.54
N TYR A 233 18.33 7.10 1.34
CA TYR A 233 17.47 5.96 0.98
C TYR A 233 17.28 5.84 -0.53
N PHE A 234 17.22 6.96 -1.27
CA PHE A 234 17.19 6.90 -2.72
C PHE A 234 18.47 6.29 -3.31
N VAL A 235 18.30 5.52 -4.39
CA VAL A 235 19.39 5.16 -5.29
C VAL A 235 19.96 6.42 -5.95
N LYS A 236 21.23 6.37 -6.35
CA LYS A 236 21.83 7.49 -7.07
C LYS A 236 21.09 7.73 -8.38
N SER A 237 20.60 8.96 -8.58
CA SER A 237 19.60 9.26 -9.60
C SER A 237 20.12 9.08 -11.03
N ALA A 238 21.29 9.65 -11.35
CA ALA A 238 21.80 9.62 -12.73
C ALA A 238 22.10 8.19 -13.28
N PRO A 239 22.81 7.30 -12.55
CA PRO A 239 23.01 5.92 -12.98
C PRO A 239 21.69 5.13 -13.08
N TYR A 240 20.75 5.39 -12.18
CA TYR A 240 19.46 4.71 -12.16
C TYR A 240 18.59 5.11 -13.36
N THR A 241 18.46 6.42 -13.64
CA THR A 241 17.71 6.91 -14.80
C THR A 241 18.26 6.35 -16.10
N LYS A 242 19.58 6.36 -16.28
CA LYS A 242 20.23 5.79 -17.47
C LYS A 242 19.91 4.30 -17.65
N PHE A 243 19.87 3.54 -16.55
CA PHE A 243 19.49 2.13 -16.60
C PHE A 243 18.01 1.97 -16.96
N VAL A 244 17.12 2.73 -16.33
CA VAL A 244 15.68 2.69 -16.60
C VAL A 244 15.36 3.02 -18.07
N GLU A 245 16.07 3.96 -18.68
CA GLU A 245 15.92 4.30 -20.10
C GLU A 245 16.22 3.11 -21.03
N THR A 246 17.07 2.16 -20.60
CA THR A 246 17.31 0.92 -21.35
C THR A 246 16.17 -0.10 -21.21
N LEU A 247 15.29 0.07 -20.22
CA LEU A 247 14.14 -0.80 -20.01
C LEU A 247 13.02 -0.44 -20.98
N GLY A 248 12.84 -1.25 -22.02
CA GLY A 248 11.71 -1.15 -22.94
C GLY A 248 10.33 -1.27 -22.25
N GLU A 249 9.26 -1.29 -23.05
CA GLU A 249 7.93 -1.60 -22.53
C GLU A 249 7.87 -3.05 -22.03
N GLN A 250 7.54 -3.24 -20.76
CA GLN A 250 7.30 -4.55 -20.17
C GLN A 250 5.82 -4.62 -19.82
N LYS A 251 5.05 -5.44 -20.56
CA LYS A 251 3.67 -5.76 -20.17
C LYS A 251 3.72 -6.84 -19.10
N GLU A 252 3.30 -6.48 -17.91
CA GLU A 252 3.12 -7.44 -16.83
C GLU A 252 1.88 -8.30 -17.11
N MET A 253 2.08 -9.60 -17.29
CA MET A 253 0.98 -10.56 -17.39
C MET A 253 0.91 -11.33 -16.07
N SER A 254 -0.02 -10.95 -15.20
CA SER A 254 -0.27 -11.73 -13.99
C SER A 254 -0.86 -13.10 -14.37
N THR A 255 -0.14 -14.17 -14.00
CA THR A 255 -0.55 -15.56 -14.22
C THR A 255 -1.28 -16.17 -13.02
N CYS A 256 -1.33 -15.46 -11.89
CA CYS A 256 -2.03 -15.87 -10.68
C CYS A 256 -3.29 -15.00 -10.52
N THR A 257 -4.46 -15.60 -10.65
CA THR A 257 -5.75 -14.88 -10.72
C THR A 257 -6.17 -14.31 -9.37
N GLY A 258 -6.44 -13.00 -9.33
CA GLY A 258 -7.02 -12.29 -8.19
C GLY A 258 -6.72 -10.78 -8.17
N LEU A 259 -5.51 -10.39 -8.56
CA LEU A 259 -5.00 -8.99 -8.48
C LEU A 259 -5.01 -8.21 -9.81
N ALA A 260 -5.18 -8.90 -10.94
CA ALA A 260 -5.12 -8.28 -12.28
C ALA A 260 -6.09 -7.10 -12.51
N ALA A 261 -7.19 -7.03 -11.74
CA ALA A 261 -8.15 -5.93 -11.82
C ALA A 261 -7.68 -4.64 -11.10
N LEU A 262 -6.78 -4.74 -10.12
CA LEU A 262 -6.20 -3.61 -9.39
C LEU A 262 -5.01 -3.02 -10.16
N ASP A 263 -4.16 -3.87 -10.75
CA ASP A 263 -2.98 -3.44 -11.51
C ASP A 263 -3.35 -2.66 -12.78
N TYR A 264 -4.46 -3.04 -13.44
CA TYR A 264 -4.97 -2.32 -14.61
C TYR A 264 -5.61 -0.96 -14.26
N ALA A 265 -6.03 -0.75 -13.01
CA ALA A 265 -6.60 0.52 -12.56
C ALA A 265 -5.52 1.58 -12.26
N ASN A 266 -4.34 1.16 -11.77
CA ASN A 266 -3.26 2.05 -11.37
C ASN A 266 -2.40 2.57 -12.55
N THR A 267 -2.38 1.86 -13.67
CA THR A 267 -1.62 2.24 -14.88
C THR A 267 -2.32 3.28 -15.77
N LYS A 268 -3.60 3.60 -15.49
CA LYS A 268 -4.44 4.39 -16.41
C LYS A 268 -4.22 5.92 -16.38
N TYR A 269 -3.33 6.44 -15.52
CA TYR A 269 -3.15 7.89 -15.32
C TYR A 269 -1.68 8.34 -15.16
N SER A 270 -0.79 7.94 -16.08
CA SER A 270 0.62 8.38 -16.07
C SER A 270 0.89 9.71 -16.79
N GLN A 271 -0.02 10.17 -17.65
CA GLN A 271 0.17 11.43 -18.40
C GLN A 271 0.21 12.64 -17.45
N GLY A 272 1.30 13.41 -17.51
CA GLY A 272 1.54 14.61 -16.70
C GLY A 272 2.43 14.41 -15.46
N TYR A 273 2.86 13.18 -15.17
CA TYR A 273 3.74 12.87 -14.04
C TYR A 273 5.13 12.42 -14.50
N ALA A 274 6.20 13.02 -13.95
CA ALA A 274 7.59 12.59 -14.16
C ALA A 274 7.88 11.29 -13.41
N THR A 275 7.26 11.15 -12.24
CA THR A 275 7.33 9.96 -11.39
C THR A 275 5.91 9.59 -11.01
N THR A 276 5.52 8.33 -11.27
CA THR A 276 4.20 7.78 -10.94
C THR A 276 4.14 7.22 -9.52
N GLY A 277 5.31 6.91 -8.95
CA GLY A 277 5.48 6.42 -7.59
C GLY A 277 6.94 6.07 -7.30
N CYS A 278 7.22 5.46 -6.15
CA CYS A 278 8.53 4.88 -5.86
C CYS A 278 8.40 3.41 -5.48
N GLY A 279 9.41 2.62 -5.82
CA GLY A 279 9.68 1.31 -5.23
C GLY A 279 10.61 1.48 -4.04
N MET A 280 10.47 0.62 -3.04
CA MET A 280 11.21 0.74 -1.78
C MET A 280 11.61 -0.64 -1.25
N ILE A 281 12.69 -0.68 -0.50
CA ILE A 281 13.18 -1.81 0.27
C ILE A 281 13.22 -1.42 1.74
N THR A 282 12.59 -2.24 2.57
CA THR A 282 12.54 -2.04 4.02
C THR A 282 12.74 -3.36 4.72
N CYS A 283 13.29 -3.35 5.94
CA CYS A 283 13.34 -4.50 6.81
C CYS A 283 11.92 -4.91 7.22
N GLY A 284 11.41 -6.05 6.74
CA GLY A 284 10.07 -6.55 7.07
C GLY A 284 9.82 -6.89 8.56
N ARG A 285 10.87 -7.01 9.40
CA ARG A 285 10.70 -7.18 10.86
C ARG A 285 10.63 -5.86 11.63
N HIS A 286 11.52 -4.93 11.30
CA HIS A 286 11.74 -3.70 12.06
C HIS A 286 11.15 -2.47 11.38
N GLU A 287 10.68 -2.62 10.14
CA GLU A 287 10.07 -1.55 9.33
C GLU A 287 11.03 -0.38 9.12
N VAL A 288 12.31 -0.69 8.96
CA VAL A 288 13.38 0.29 8.71
C VAL A 288 13.65 0.35 7.21
N VAL A 289 13.63 1.54 6.62
CA VAL A 289 13.95 1.75 5.20
C VAL A 289 15.45 1.55 4.96
N ALA A 290 15.81 0.79 3.93
CA ALA A 290 17.20 0.46 3.62
C ALA A 290 17.92 1.59 2.87
N LYS A 291 19.23 1.74 3.13
CA LYS A 291 20.11 2.65 2.38
C LYS A 291 20.14 2.27 0.90
N ASN A 292 20.02 3.26 0.02
CA ASN A 292 19.87 3.09 -1.43
C ASN A 292 18.84 2.01 -1.83
N GLY A 293 17.78 1.88 -1.04
CA GLY A 293 16.68 0.94 -1.24
C GLY A 293 15.43 1.58 -1.82
N VAL A 294 15.44 2.84 -2.26
CA VAL A 294 14.29 3.52 -2.85
C VAL A 294 14.62 3.98 -4.27
N GLY A 295 13.72 3.78 -5.22
CA GLY A 295 13.88 4.28 -6.59
C GLY A 295 12.58 4.74 -7.22
N ASP A 296 12.66 5.81 -8.01
CA ASP A 296 11.51 6.40 -8.71
C ASP A 296 10.98 5.49 -9.84
N LEU A 297 9.66 5.45 -9.99
CA LEU A 297 8.95 4.66 -11.00
C LEU A 297 8.33 5.57 -12.05
N GLN A 298 8.69 5.38 -13.31
CA GLN A 298 8.36 6.30 -14.41
C GLN A 298 6.97 6.02 -14.99
N ALA A 299 6.61 4.75 -15.12
CA ALA A 299 5.34 4.33 -15.72
C ALA A 299 4.82 3.06 -15.03
N GLY A 300 4.59 3.15 -13.72
CA GLY A 300 4.32 1.99 -12.90
C GLY A 300 5.57 1.16 -12.61
N GLU A 301 5.36 0.00 -12.00
CA GLU A 301 6.44 -0.92 -11.65
C GLU A 301 6.88 -1.74 -12.86
N LYS A 302 8.20 -1.86 -13.05
CA LYS A 302 8.80 -2.84 -13.98
C LYS A 302 9.77 -3.71 -13.20
N TYR A 303 9.97 -4.95 -13.67
CA TYR A 303 10.91 -5.86 -13.03
C TYR A 303 12.32 -5.28 -12.95
N GLY A 304 12.76 -4.57 -14.00
CA GLY A 304 14.06 -3.90 -14.00
C GLY A 304 14.19 -2.83 -12.92
N ASN A 305 13.16 -2.03 -12.66
CA ASN A 305 13.19 -1.04 -11.58
C ASN A 305 13.48 -1.74 -10.24
N MET A 306 12.76 -2.82 -9.94
CA MET A 306 12.95 -3.56 -8.70
C MET A 306 14.28 -4.29 -8.62
N ASP A 307 14.73 -4.89 -9.73
CA ASP A 307 16.04 -5.56 -9.83
C ASP A 307 17.18 -4.59 -9.48
N TYR A 308 17.12 -3.34 -9.94
CA TYR A 308 18.14 -2.35 -9.63
C TYR A 308 18.06 -1.89 -8.17
N ILE A 309 16.86 -1.56 -7.69
CA ILE A 309 16.65 -1.05 -6.32
C ILE A 309 17.12 -2.11 -5.31
N ILE A 310 16.77 -3.38 -5.52
CA ILE A 310 17.19 -4.44 -4.62
C ILE A 310 18.69 -4.65 -4.62
N ALA A 311 19.32 -4.67 -5.80
CA ALA A 311 20.75 -4.89 -5.90
C ALA A 311 21.55 -3.73 -5.29
N SER A 312 21.06 -2.49 -5.49
CA SER A 312 21.60 -1.28 -4.88
C SER A 312 21.53 -1.32 -3.35
N ALA A 313 20.40 -1.75 -2.77
CA ALA A 313 20.29 -1.95 -1.32
C ALA A 313 21.22 -3.07 -0.82
N TRP A 314 21.34 -4.15 -1.60
CA TRP A 314 22.12 -5.33 -1.25
C TRP A 314 23.62 -5.06 -1.09
N CYS A 315 24.16 -4.09 -1.83
CA CYS A 315 25.56 -3.67 -1.71
C CYS A 315 25.96 -3.24 -0.29
N HIS A 316 24.99 -2.86 0.55
CA HIS A 316 25.23 -2.41 1.94
C HIS A 316 25.11 -3.54 2.98
N PHE A 317 24.81 -4.76 2.56
CA PHE A 317 24.65 -5.91 3.45
C PHE A 317 25.74 -6.95 3.23
N CYS A 318 26.10 -7.68 4.30
CA CYS A 318 27.05 -8.79 4.20
C CYS A 318 26.44 -9.92 3.36
N THR A 319 27.16 -10.36 2.32
CA THR A 319 26.72 -11.41 1.39
C THR A 319 26.62 -12.80 2.01
N LEU A 320 27.15 -12.98 3.22
CA LEU A 320 27.08 -14.23 3.99
C LEU A 320 25.82 -14.34 4.87
N LEU A 321 25.01 -13.28 4.95
CA LEU A 321 23.75 -13.32 5.70
C LEU A 321 22.69 -14.10 4.93
N PHE A 322 21.80 -14.76 5.67
CA PHE A 322 20.61 -15.38 5.11
C PHE A 322 19.51 -14.34 4.91
N PHE A 323 18.98 -14.27 3.69
CA PHE A 323 17.98 -13.30 3.27
C PHE A 323 16.65 -13.95 2.95
N LEU A 324 15.57 -13.35 3.44
CA LEU A 324 14.20 -13.76 3.13
C LEU A 324 13.53 -12.67 2.32
N LEU A 325 13.45 -12.89 1.01
CA LEU A 325 12.95 -11.90 0.09
C LEU A 325 11.44 -12.04 -0.06
N SER A 326 10.70 -11.03 0.40
CA SER A 326 9.25 -10.99 0.28
C SER A 326 8.81 -10.09 -0.86
N TYR A 327 7.82 -10.52 -1.63
CA TYR A 327 7.19 -9.66 -2.63
C TYR A 327 5.83 -10.22 -3.02
N ASP A 328 4.85 -9.37 -3.29
CA ASP A 328 3.48 -9.78 -3.62
C ASP A 328 3.48 -10.76 -4.80
N ILE A 329 4.18 -10.41 -5.88
CA ILE A 329 4.29 -11.23 -7.08
C ILE A 329 5.57 -12.05 -7.09
N MET A 330 6.10 -12.43 -5.92
CA MET A 330 7.37 -13.15 -5.83
C MET A 330 7.38 -14.42 -6.69
N CYS A 331 6.26 -15.15 -6.74
CA CYS A 331 6.12 -16.36 -7.56
C CYS A 331 6.32 -16.12 -9.08
N GLN A 332 6.20 -14.88 -9.55
CA GLN A 332 6.41 -14.47 -10.94
C GLN A 332 7.79 -13.83 -11.10
N TRP A 333 8.12 -12.86 -10.24
CA TRP A 333 9.32 -12.04 -10.38
C TRP A 333 10.62 -12.85 -10.18
N HIS A 334 10.66 -13.83 -9.26
CA HIS A 334 11.87 -14.60 -8.93
C HIS A 334 12.38 -15.50 -10.08
N LYS A 335 11.49 -15.96 -10.98
CA LYS A 335 11.79 -17.03 -11.96
C LYS A 335 13.03 -16.76 -12.82
N SER A 336 13.21 -15.50 -13.24
CA SER A 336 14.36 -15.07 -14.06
C SER A 336 15.26 -14.07 -13.32
N LEU A 337 15.04 -13.86 -12.03
CA LEU A 337 15.74 -12.84 -11.25
C LEU A 337 17.26 -12.99 -11.33
N ARG A 338 17.77 -14.22 -11.17
CA ARG A 338 19.21 -14.50 -11.21
C ARG A 338 19.87 -14.03 -12.51
N GLU A 339 19.23 -14.30 -13.64
CA GLU A 339 19.77 -13.89 -14.95
C GLU A 339 19.64 -12.39 -15.17
N ARG A 340 18.60 -11.75 -14.62
CA ARG A 340 18.45 -10.29 -14.69
C ARG A 340 19.50 -9.57 -13.83
N LEU A 341 19.77 -10.04 -12.61
CA LEU A 341 20.77 -9.43 -11.72
C LEU A 341 22.20 -9.50 -12.29
N LYS A 342 22.55 -10.58 -13.00
CA LYS A 342 23.84 -10.68 -13.73
C LYS A 342 24.01 -9.60 -14.80
N LYS A 343 22.91 -9.18 -15.42
CA LYS A 343 22.89 -8.18 -16.51
C LYS A 343 22.87 -6.74 -16.01
N LEU A 344 22.77 -6.52 -14.70
CA LEU A 344 22.78 -5.18 -14.13
C LEU A 344 24.12 -4.46 -14.39
N PRO A 345 24.11 -3.12 -14.37
CA PRO A 345 25.32 -2.31 -14.44
C PRO A 345 26.34 -2.73 -13.36
N SER A 346 27.63 -2.66 -13.67
CA SER A 346 28.71 -3.14 -12.80
C SER A 346 28.64 -2.57 -11.38
N ALA A 347 28.25 -1.30 -11.23
CA ALA A 347 28.15 -0.61 -9.95
C ALA A 347 27.17 -1.25 -8.94
N VAL A 348 26.14 -1.95 -9.43
CA VAL A 348 25.13 -2.61 -8.59
C VAL A 348 24.97 -4.09 -8.96
N ARG A 349 25.92 -4.66 -9.70
CA ARG A 349 25.80 -6.04 -10.20
C ARG A 349 25.89 -7.01 -9.02
N LEU A 350 24.86 -7.84 -8.86
CA LEU A 350 24.77 -8.82 -7.78
C LEU A 350 24.82 -10.24 -8.33
N LEU A 351 25.65 -11.08 -7.72
CA LEU A 351 25.67 -12.52 -7.95
C LEU A 351 24.93 -13.22 -6.81
N LEU A 352 23.69 -13.65 -7.07
CA LEU A 352 22.91 -14.43 -6.12
C LEU A 352 23.49 -15.83 -5.95
N ALA A 353 23.95 -16.14 -4.74
CA ALA A 353 24.17 -17.51 -4.28
C ALA A 353 22.87 -18.04 -3.68
N ASN A 354 22.20 -18.97 -4.37
CA ASN A 354 20.88 -19.49 -4.00
C ASN A 354 20.79 -20.07 -2.58
N TYR A 355 21.91 -20.46 -1.97
CA TYR A 355 21.93 -21.01 -0.62
C TYR A 355 21.50 -19.99 0.44
N PHE A 356 21.77 -18.69 0.21
CA PHE A 356 21.56 -17.64 1.19
C PHE A 356 20.27 -16.86 0.99
N VAL A 357 19.41 -17.22 0.03
CA VAL A 357 18.18 -16.46 -0.27
C VAL A 357 16.97 -17.37 -0.38
N LYS A 358 15.95 -17.13 0.43
CA LYS A 358 14.60 -17.70 0.25
C LYS A 358 13.65 -16.64 -0.26
N PHE A 359 12.67 -17.06 -1.04
CA PHE A 359 11.66 -16.22 -1.64
C PHE A 359 10.31 -16.51 -0.99
N VAL A 360 9.59 -15.47 -0.59
CA VAL A 360 8.30 -15.58 0.10
C VAL A 360 7.32 -14.54 -0.40
N ILE A 361 6.03 -14.75 -0.11
CA ILE A 361 4.96 -13.78 -0.34
C ILE A 361 4.42 -13.36 1.03
N PRO A 362 4.12 -12.06 1.26
CA PRO A 362 3.54 -11.60 2.52
C PRO A 362 2.26 -12.36 2.92
N LYS A 363 2.02 -12.50 4.23
CA LYS A 363 0.95 -13.37 4.76
C LYS A 363 -0.46 -13.00 4.28
N LEU A 364 -0.74 -11.71 4.10
CA LEU A 364 -2.03 -11.25 3.59
C LEU A 364 -2.11 -11.46 2.08
N HIS A 365 -1.02 -11.18 1.37
CA HIS A 365 -0.99 -11.23 -0.09
C HIS A 365 -1.06 -12.66 -0.62
N ILE A 366 -0.40 -13.62 0.04
CA ILE A 366 -0.40 -15.03 -0.41
C ILE A 366 -1.80 -15.65 -0.48
N LEU A 367 -2.76 -15.10 0.29
CA LEU A 367 -4.17 -15.52 0.26
C LEU A 367 -4.81 -15.35 -1.13
N GLY A 368 -4.29 -14.42 -1.95
CA GLY A 368 -4.73 -14.18 -3.33
C GLY A 368 -4.01 -15.03 -4.38
N HIS A 369 -3.13 -15.95 -3.99
CA HIS A 369 -2.35 -16.79 -4.91
C HIS A 369 -2.85 -18.23 -4.97
N LEU A 370 -2.45 -18.94 -6.03
CA LEU A 370 -2.74 -20.36 -6.25
C LEU A 370 -2.13 -21.24 -5.15
N LEU A 371 -2.68 -22.43 -4.90
CA LEU A 371 -2.19 -23.37 -3.88
C LEU A 371 -0.70 -23.69 -4.04
N LYS A 372 -0.22 -23.86 -5.27
CA LYS A 372 1.21 -24.05 -5.56
C LYS A 372 2.09 -22.90 -5.06
N CYS A 373 1.55 -21.67 -4.97
CA CYS A 373 2.28 -20.56 -4.38
C CYS A 373 2.34 -20.67 -2.85
N TRP A 374 1.30 -21.18 -2.20
CA TRP A 374 1.32 -21.44 -0.76
C TRP A 374 2.40 -22.45 -0.39
N GLU A 375 2.45 -23.56 -1.11
CA GLU A 375 3.43 -24.63 -0.88
C GLU A 375 4.88 -24.17 -1.02
N ASN A 376 5.15 -23.16 -1.86
CA ASN A 376 6.50 -22.74 -2.22
C ASN A 376 6.95 -21.39 -1.65
N PHE A 377 6.02 -20.48 -1.33
CA PHE A 377 6.33 -19.09 -0.93
C PHE A 377 5.66 -18.68 0.40
N SER A 378 4.97 -19.59 1.10
CA SER A 378 4.35 -19.28 2.38
C SER A 378 5.38 -19.06 3.47
N LEU A 379 5.27 -17.92 4.16
CA LEU A 379 6.02 -17.62 5.37
C LEU A 379 5.80 -18.65 6.49
N LEU A 380 4.63 -19.33 6.51
CA LEU A 380 4.33 -20.36 7.51
C LEU A 380 5.20 -21.62 7.33
N TYR A 381 5.62 -21.89 6.09
CA TYR A 381 6.39 -23.08 5.71
C TYR A 381 7.87 -22.76 5.47
N THR A 382 8.31 -21.53 5.77
CA THR A 382 9.68 -21.10 5.49
C THR A 382 10.51 -21.00 6.76
N LEU A 383 11.52 -21.88 6.87
CA LEU A 383 12.50 -21.83 7.95
C LEU A 383 13.15 -20.45 8.09
N GLY A 384 13.30 -19.99 9.33
CA GLY A 384 13.89 -18.69 9.66
C GLY A 384 12.90 -17.51 9.58
N ALA A 385 11.73 -17.65 8.94
CA ALA A 385 10.74 -16.58 8.87
C ALA A 385 10.20 -16.19 10.26
N GLY A 386 10.01 -17.17 11.14
CA GLY A 386 9.43 -16.97 12.47
C GLY A 386 7.99 -16.45 12.39
N GLN A 387 7.56 -15.66 13.37
CA GLN A 387 6.20 -15.09 13.41
C GLN A 387 6.04 -13.77 12.63
N ALA A 388 6.94 -13.48 11.68
CA ALA A 388 6.86 -12.26 10.90
C ALA A 388 5.74 -12.32 9.83
N ASP A 389 5.16 -11.17 9.51
CA ASP A 389 4.05 -11.04 8.55
C ASP A 389 4.51 -10.60 7.15
N MET A 390 5.62 -9.85 7.09
CA MET A 390 6.12 -9.15 5.91
C MET A 390 5.11 -8.16 5.31
N GLU A 391 4.28 -7.56 6.16
CA GLU A 391 3.30 -6.53 5.79
C GLU A 391 3.78 -5.13 6.21
N GLY A 392 4.99 -5.03 6.75
CA GLY A 392 5.54 -3.81 7.36
C GLY A 392 5.57 -2.61 6.43
N ILE A 393 5.79 -2.82 5.13
CA ILE A 393 5.88 -1.73 4.15
C ILE A 393 4.54 -0.99 3.98
N GLU A 394 3.41 -1.68 4.12
CA GLU A 394 2.08 -1.06 4.02
C GLU A 394 1.86 -0.01 5.12
N ARG A 395 2.45 -0.24 6.30
CA ARG A 395 2.41 0.72 7.40
C ARG A 395 3.28 1.94 7.12
N ILE A 396 4.42 1.75 6.47
CA ILE A 396 5.29 2.84 6.01
C ILE A 396 4.55 3.68 4.97
N TRP A 397 3.93 3.02 3.98
CA TRP A 397 3.15 3.68 2.94
C TRP A 397 1.95 4.45 3.49
N SER A 398 1.20 3.87 4.43
CA SER A 398 0.10 4.57 5.09
C SER A 398 0.57 5.89 5.72
N SER A 399 1.77 5.92 6.30
CA SER A 399 2.31 7.13 6.91
C SER A 399 2.98 8.09 5.92
N SER A 400 3.73 7.59 4.94
CA SER A 400 4.43 8.41 3.95
C SER A 400 3.50 8.92 2.85
N GLY A 401 2.36 8.25 2.65
CA GLY A 401 1.39 8.62 1.61
C GLY A 401 0.82 10.02 1.74
N LEU A 402 0.74 10.52 2.97
CA LEU A 402 0.35 11.89 3.27
C LEU A 402 1.36 12.93 2.76
N MET A 403 2.62 12.53 2.51
CA MET A 403 3.64 13.41 1.93
C MET A 403 3.34 13.73 0.46
N GLY A 404 2.60 12.88 -0.26
CA GLY A 404 2.38 13.03 -1.69
C GLY A 404 1.80 14.37 -2.10
N ALA A 405 0.80 14.86 -1.36
CA ALA A 405 0.23 16.19 -1.60
C ALA A 405 1.25 17.32 -1.38
N SER A 406 2.18 17.15 -0.45
CA SER A 406 3.21 18.16 -0.14
C SER A 406 4.39 18.14 -1.10
N THR A 407 4.69 16.99 -1.71
CA THR A 407 5.87 16.77 -2.55
C THR A 407 5.58 16.84 -4.05
N ARG A 408 4.30 16.75 -4.46
CA ARG A 408 3.91 16.70 -5.88
C ARG A 408 4.30 17.93 -6.70
N GLU A 409 4.31 19.10 -6.06
CA GLU A 409 4.63 20.40 -6.67
C GLU A 409 6.10 20.81 -6.42
N MET A 410 6.96 19.89 -5.98
CA MET A 410 8.39 20.14 -5.79
C MET A 410 9.18 19.85 -7.06
N GLY A 411 10.39 20.38 -7.19
CA GLY A 411 11.35 19.86 -8.18
C GLY A 411 11.94 18.52 -7.74
N PRO A 412 12.59 17.77 -8.65
CA PRO A 412 13.00 16.39 -8.40
C PRO A 412 13.97 16.25 -7.22
N GLY A 413 15.00 17.11 -7.14
CA GLY A 413 15.96 17.06 -6.04
C GLY A 413 15.35 17.46 -4.70
N SER A 414 14.53 18.51 -4.67
CA SER A 414 13.84 18.93 -3.45
C SER A 414 12.81 17.89 -2.98
N GLN A 415 12.17 17.18 -3.90
CA GLN A 415 11.25 16.09 -3.62
C GLN A 415 11.98 14.94 -2.92
N GLN A 416 13.06 14.43 -3.52
CA GLN A 416 13.84 13.33 -2.96
C GLN A 416 14.40 13.71 -1.59
N ASP A 417 15.00 14.90 -1.43
CA ASP A 417 15.52 15.37 -0.13
C ASP A 417 14.43 15.43 0.95
N THR A 418 13.18 15.77 0.56
CA THR A 418 12.04 15.83 1.49
C THR A 418 11.57 14.43 1.90
N LEU A 419 11.53 13.50 0.96
CA LEU A 419 11.14 12.12 1.20
C LEU A 419 12.21 11.38 2.02
N ASP A 420 13.50 11.58 1.71
CA ASP A 420 14.60 11.06 2.50
C ASP A 420 14.55 11.57 3.94
N ASP A 421 14.32 12.87 4.16
CA ASP A 421 14.15 13.43 5.52
C ASP A 421 12.97 12.77 6.28
N PHE A 422 11.88 12.47 5.58
CA PHE A 422 10.73 11.78 6.16
C PHE A 422 11.06 10.34 6.56
N TRP A 423 11.65 9.54 5.66
CA TRP A 423 12.05 8.17 6.00
C TRP A 423 13.17 8.12 7.04
N HIS A 424 13.99 9.16 7.09
CA HIS A 424 14.97 9.33 8.15
C HIS A 424 14.31 9.53 9.51
N TYR A 425 13.26 10.36 9.57
CA TYR A 425 12.42 10.50 10.75
C TYR A 425 11.71 9.18 11.13
N TRP A 426 11.17 8.46 10.16
CA TRP A 426 10.54 7.17 10.37
C TRP A 426 11.52 6.17 11.01
N ASN A 427 12.69 5.99 10.39
CA ASN A 427 13.74 5.09 10.88
C ASN A 427 14.20 5.50 12.28
N TRP A 428 14.39 6.80 12.53
CA TRP A 428 14.73 7.30 13.87
C TRP A 428 13.72 6.87 14.93
N ASN A 429 12.42 7.03 14.65
CA ASN A 429 11.38 6.62 15.58
C ASN A 429 11.37 5.10 15.79
N LYS A 430 11.64 4.30 14.74
CA LYS A 430 11.76 2.84 14.86
C LYS A 430 12.94 2.45 15.75
N VAL A 431 14.09 3.08 15.56
CA VAL A 431 15.30 2.82 16.36
C VAL A 431 15.09 3.20 17.83
N VAL A 432 14.58 4.41 18.11
CA VAL A 432 14.31 4.86 19.48
C VAL A 432 13.27 3.97 20.18
N GLY A 433 12.22 3.55 19.47
CA GLY A 433 11.19 2.65 20.00
C GLY A 433 11.57 1.17 20.04
N MET A 434 12.74 0.80 19.49
CA MET A 434 13.08 -0.60 19.23
C MET A 434 13.16 -1.44 20.50
N GLY A 435 13.78 -0.90 21.57
CA GLY A 435 13.92 -1.63 22.84
C GLY A 435 12.56 -2.02 23.45
N ALA A 436 11.62 -1.07 23.52
CA ALA A 436 10.28 -1.33 24.04
C ALA A 436 9.49 -2.31 23.16
N MET A 437 9.63 -2.19 21.84
CA MET A 437 9.01 -3.09 20.87
C MET A 437 9.56 -4.52 21.00
N LEU A 438 10.89 -4.69 21.05
CA LEU A 438 11.55 -6.00 21.18
C LEU A 438 11.18 -6.68 22.50
N ARG A 439 11.16 -5.94 23.62
CA ARG A 439 10.70 -6.47 24.92
C ARG A 439 9.28 -7.01 24.82
N THR A 440 8.37 -6.25 24.24
CA THR A 440 6.96 -6.64 24.08
C THR A 440 6.83 -7.89 23.21
N ARG A 441 7.54 -7.92 22.08
CA ARG A 441 7.54 -9.08 21.17
C ARG A 441 8.16 -10.32 21.81
N PHE A 442 9.23 -10.17 22.59
CA PHE A 442 9.88 -11.26 23.30
C PHE A 442 8.95 -11.91 24.33
N LEU A 443 8.26 -11.11 25.15
CA LEU A 443 7.28 -11.62 26.12
C LEU A 443 6.13 -12.38 25.43
N LYS A 444 5.62 -11.84 24.32
CA LYS A 444 4.61 -12.52 23.50
C LYS A 444 5.13 -13.83 22.92
N ALA A 445 6.34 -13.82 22.37
CA ALA A 445 6.95 -15.00 21.77
C ALA A 445 7.19 -16.12 22.79
N ARG A 446 7.58 -15.79 24.03
CA ARG A 446 7.72 -16.78 25.11
C ARG A 446 6.39 -17.46 25.45
N LYS A 447 5.31 -16.70 25.55
CA LYS A 447 3.97 -17.25 25.79
C LYS A 447 3.53 -18.14 24.62
N GLU A 448 3.72 -17.67 23.41
CA GLU A 448 3.34 -18.41 22.20
C GLU A 448 4.14 -19.71 22.06
N LEU A 449 5.45 -19.68 22.34
CA LEU A 449 6.31 -20.87 22.31
C LEU A 449 5.78 -21.96 23.25
N ALA A 450 5.39 -21.60 24.48
CA ALA A 450 4.83 -22.57 25.43
C ALA A 450 3.52 -23.19 24.91
N THR A 451 2.61 -22.39 24.36
CA THR A 451 1.35 -22.86 23.77
C THR A 451 1.60 -23.79 22.58
N GLN A 452 2.45 -23.38 21.64
CA GLN A 452 2.70 -24.13 20.41
C GLN A 452 3.48 -25.41 20.68
N GLN A 453 4.42 -25.41 21.63
CA GLN A 453 5.12 -26.62 22.05
C GLN A 453 4.16 -27.63 22.65
N SER A 454 3.28 -27.20 23.56
CA SER A 454 2.26 -28.08 24.15
C SER A 454 1.34 -28.69 23.09
N ALA A 455 0.90 -27.91 22.11
CA ALA A 455 0.08 -28.40 21.01
C ALA A 455 0.83 -29.40 20.11
N LEU A 456 2.10 -29.11 19.81
CA LEU A 456 2.96 -29.99 19.02
C LEU A 456 3.24 -31.32 19.74
N ASP A 457 3.44 -31.29 21.06
CA ASP A 457 3.68 -32.50 21.85
C ASP A 457 2.46 -33.43 21.82
N VAL A 458 1.25 -32.87 22.00
CA VAL A 458 -0.01 -33.64 21.90
C VAL A 458 -0.19 -34.21 20.49
N PHE A 459 -0.05 -33.38 19.45
CA PHE A 459 -0.17 -33.83 18.06
C PHE A 459 0.84 -34.94 17.70
N SER A 460 2.09 -34.79 18.13
CA SER A 460 3.15 -35.78 17.89
C SER A 460 2.88 -37.09 18.64
N GLN A 461 2.24 -37.02 19.81
CA GLN A 461 1.83 -38.21 20.56
C GLN A 461 0.64 -38.94 19.92
N GLU A 462 -0.29 -38.20 19.32
CA GLU A 462 -1.44 -38.77 18.61
C GLU A 462 -1.03 -39.39 17.26
N GLN A 463 -0.03 -38.81 16.58
CA GLN A 463 0.48 -39.22 15.27
C GLN A 463 1.82 -39.99 15.35
N LYS A 464 2.07 -40.74 16.43
CA LYS A 464 3.36 -41.42 16.69
C LYS A 464 3.90 -42.27 15.54
N ALA A 465 3.01 -42.87 14.75
CA ALA A 465 3.40 -43.71 13.61
C ALA A 465 4.02 -42.89 12.46
N ASP A 466 3.45 -41.72 12.17
CA ASP A 466 3.78 -40.93 10.96
C ASP A 466 4.63 -39.70 11.26
N ALA A 467 4.52 -39.12 12.46
CA ALA A 467 5.19 -37.88 12.85
C ALA A 467 6.72 -37.91 12.69
N PRO A 468 7.45 -38.99 13.07
CA PRO A 468 8.90 -39.05 12.86
C PRO A 468 9.29 -39.04 11.37
N ALA A 469 8.54 -39.77 10.54
CA ALA A 469 8.79 -39.83 9.10
C ALA A 469 8.50 -38.47 8.44
N TRP A 470 7.41 -37.82 8.82
CA TRP A 470 7.07 -36.48 8.35
C TRP A 470 8.12 -35.44 8.75
N LYS A 471 8.54 -35.44 10.02
CA LYS A 471 9.58 -34.53 10.51
C LYS A 471 10.87 -34.69 9.72
N LYS A 472 11.29 -35.94 9.43
CA LYS A 472 12.46 -36.19 8.59
C LYS A 472 12.27 -35.62 7.17
N ALA A 473 11.09 -35.79 6.56
CA ALA A 473 10.81 -35.21 5.25
C ALA A 473 10.88 -33.67 5.25
N VAL A 474 10.42 -33.03 6.33
CA VAL A 474 10.57 -31.58 6.54
C VAL A 474 12.04 -31.19 6.69
N ASP A 475 12.78 -31.87 7.56
CA ASP A 475 14.20 -31.59 7.80
C ASP A 475 15.03 -31.78 6.50
N ASP A 476 14.76 -32.84 5.72
CA ASP A 476 15.41 -33.10 4.42
C ASP A 476 15.06 -32.01 3.39
N PHE A 477 13.79 -31.59 3.31
CA PHE A 477 13.34 -30.55 2.39
C PHE A 477 13.89 -29.16 2.75
N GLU A 478 13.89 -28.80 4.03
CA GLU A 478 14.37 -27.50 4.51
C GLU A 478 15.90 -27.41 4.51
N GLY A 479 16.59 -28.52 4.82
CA GLY A 479 18.05 -28.66 4.80
C GLY A 479 18.65 -28.76 3.39
N PHE A 480 17.83 -28.81 2.35
CA PHE A 480 18.28 -28.90 0.96
C PHE A 480 19.15 -27.70 0.54
N ASP A 481 20.42 -27.98 0.26
CA ASP A 481 21.44 -26.98 -0.08
C ASP A 481 21.55 -26.66 -1.57
N GLY A 482 20.76 -27.33 -2.42
CA GLY A 482 20.77 -27.17 -3.87
C GLY A 482 21.95 -27.83 -4.59
N ARG A 483 22.84 -28.53 -3.88
CA ARG A 483 24.01 -29.22 -4.45
C ARG A 483 23.72 -30.70 -4.72
N THR A 484 22.95 -31.34 -3.85
CA THR A 484 22.45 -32.69 -4.09
C THR A 484 21.29 -32.66 -5.06
N SER A 485 21.28 -33.52 -6.07
CA SER A 485 20.13 -33.70 -6.97
C SER A 485 19.66 -35.15 -6.89
N PRO A 486 18.35 -35.43 -6.90
CA PRO A 486 17.21 -34.51 -7.06
C PRO A 486 16.83 -33.76 -5.77
N ARG A 487 16.01 -32.70 -5.89
CA ARG A 487 15.43 -31.98 -4.74
C ARG A 487 14.47 -32.91 -3.98
N PRO A 488 14.51 -32.95 -2.63
CA PRO A 488 13.54 -33.69 -1.84
C PRO A 488 12.09 -33.25 -2.17
N PRO A 489 11.12 -34.19 -2.14
CA PRO A 489 9.71 -33.86 -2.31
C PRO A 489 9.28 -32.78 -1.31
N ASN A 490 8.36 -31.89 -1.72
CA ASN A 490 7.82 -30.92 -0.79
C ASN A 490 6.85 -31.63 0.15
N PRO A 491 7.14 -31.74 1.47
CA PRO A 491 6.22 -32.39 2.40
C PRO A 491 4.91 -31.62 2.49
N TYR A 492 4.88 -30.32 2.20
CA TYR A 492 3.67 -29.51 2.27
C TYR A 492 2.74 -29.68 1.05
N GLU A 493 3.18 -30.39 0.01
CA GLU A 493 2.36 -30.72 -1.16
C GLU A 493 1.45 -31.91 -0.82
N LEU A 494 0.14 -31.74 -1.06
CA LEU A 494 -0.81 -32.83 -0.83
C LEU A 494 -0.52 -33.99 -1.79
N PRO A 495 -0.57 -35.26 -1.34
CA PRO A 495 -0.39 -36.41 -2.22
C PRO A 495 -1.41 -36.36 -3.36
N ASN A 496 -0.94 -36.53 -4.59
CA ASN A 496 -1.83 -36.74 -5.74
C ASN A 496 -2.57 -38.08 -5.55
N SER A 497 -3.74 -38.05 -4.92
CA SER A 497 -4.66 -39.18 -4.90
C SER A 497 -5.16 -39.40 -6.33
N GLY A 498 -4.54 -40.35 -7.03
CA GLY A 498 -4.66 -40.50 -8.47
C GLY A 498 -6.06 -40.90 -8.97
N VAL A 499 -6.44 -40.26 -10.07
CA VAL A 499 -7.16 -40.84 -11.23
C VAL A 499 -6.29 -40.50 -12.45
N THR A 500 -6.22 -41.33 -13.48
CA THR A 500 -5.21 -41.15 -14.52
C THR A 500 -5.40 -39.82 -15.28
N LEU A 501 -4.30 -39.11 -15.53
CA LEU A 501 -4.25 -37.72 -16.05
C LEU A 501 -5.04 -37.53 -17.36
N HIS A 502 -5.22 -38.60 -18.15
CA HIS A 502 -5.97 -38.59 -19.40
C HIS A 502 -7.49 -38.70 -19.24
N GLU A 503 -7.98 -39.35 -18.18
CA GLU A 503 -9.41 -39.45 -17.84
C GLU A 503 -9.89 -38.09 -17.30
N ILE A 504 -9.06 -37.46 -16.46
CA ILE A 504 -9.28 -36.11 -15.94
C ILE A 504 -9.14 -35.04 -17.06
N GLU A 505 -8.24 -35.21 -18.05
CA GLU A 505 -8.08 -34.24 -19.14
C GLU A 505 -9.36 -34.12 -20.00
N LEU A 506 -10.08 -35.23 -20.23
CA LEU A 506 -11.36 -35.17 -20.95
C LEU A 506 -12.38 -34.33 -20.17
N ASP A 507 -12.51 -34.57 -18.87
CA ASP A 507 -13.52 -33.92 -18.05
C ASP A 507 -13.17 -32.46 -17.71
N LEU A 508 -11.89 -32.14 -17.50
CA LEU A 508 -11.39 -30.77 -17.33
C LEU A 508 -11.51 -29.95 -18.62
N LEU A 509 -11.24 -30.55 -19.79
CA LEU A 509 -11.47 -29.88 -21.07
C LEU A 509 -12.95 -29.64 -21.31
N HIS A 510 -13.83 -30.60 -20.99
CA HIS A 510 -15.27 -30.39 -21.06
C HIS A 510 -15.73 -29.25 -20.15
N GLU A 511 -15.26 -29.21 -18.90
CA GLU A 511 -15.60 -28.14 -17.95
C GLU A 511 -15.17 -26.77 -18.46
N GLU A 512 -13.92 -26.64 -18.92
CA GLU A 512 -13.41 -25.38 -19.46
C GLU A 512 -14.20 -24.95 -20.70
N HIS A 513 -14.62 -25.89 -21.55
CA HIS A 513 -15.43 -25.59 -22.73
C HIS A 513 -16.84 -25.11 -22.35
N ASP A 514 -17.54 -25.81 -21.45
CA ASP A 514 -18.89 -25.44 -21.01
C ASP A 514 -18.88 -24.06 -20.31
N ARG A 515 -17.86 -23.79 -19.49
CA ARG A 515 -17.64 -22.47 -18.86
C ARG A 515 -17.45 -21.36 -19.89
N GLN A 516 -16.64 -21.59 -20.93
CA GLN A 516 -16.39 -20.62 -22.00
C GLN A 516 -17.62 -20.39 -22.88
N GLN A 517 -18.40 -21.44 -23.19
CA GLN A 517 -19.67 -21.33 -23.92
C GLN A 517 -20.66 -20.45 -23.15
N ARG A 518 -20.80 -20.64 -21.84
CA ARG A 518 -21.72 -19.86 -20.99
C ARG A 518 -21.33 -18.41 -20.83
N GLN A 519 -20.04 -18.12 -20.63
CA GLN A 519 -19.56 -16.74 -20.57
C GLN A 519 -19.85 -16.01 -21.88
N LEU A 520 -19.63 -16.66 -23.03
CA LEU A 520 -19.95 -16.07 -24.32
C LEU A 520 -21.47 -15.86 -24.51
N ILE A 521 -22.32 -16.82 -24.10
CA ILE A 521 -23.79 -16.65 -24.15
C ILE A 521 -24.24 -15.50 -23.24
N ALA A 522 -23.72 -15.41 -22.01
CA ALA A 522 -24.06 -14.34 -21.09
C ALA A 522 -23.62 -12.96 -21.64
N ASP A 523 -22.42 -12.88 -22.22
CA ASP A 523 -21.92 -11.66 -22.86
C ASP A 523 -22.80 -11.27 -24.05
N LEU A 524 -23.18 -12.22 -24.92
CA LEU A 524 -24.06 -11.99 -26.07
C LEU A 524 -25.46 -11.53 -25.65
N LEU A 525 -26.03 -12.09 -24.58
CA LEU A 525 -27.35 -11.72 -24.06
C LEU A 525 -27.36 -10.36 -23.36
N SER A 526 -26.23 -10.00 -22.72
CA SER A 526 -26.09 -8.73 -22.00
C SER A 526 -25.82 -7.54 -22.95
N ASN A 527 -25.19 -7.79 -24.10
CA ASN A 527 -24.71 -6.74 -24.99
C ASN A 527 -25.65 -6.52 -26.20
N LYS A 528 -26.74 -5.76 -25.98
CA LYS A 528 -27.80 -5.53 -26.98
C LYS A 528 -27.37 -4.71 -28.21
N SER A 529 -26.21 -4.05 -28.17
CA SER A 529 -25.67 -3.23 -29.28
C SER A 529 -24.13 -3.21 -29.23
N PRO A 530 -23.45 -4.28 -29.67
CA PRO A 530 -22.01 -4.42 -29.53
C PRO A 530 -21.23 -3.50 -30.48
N THR A 531 -20.09 -3.00 -30.02
CA THR A 531 -19.12 -2.25 -30.82
C THR A 531 -18.35 -3.15 -31.79
N THR A 532 -17.75 -2.58 -32.83
CA THR A 532 -16.95 -3.32 -33.83
C THR A 532 -15.81 -4.14 -33.22
N LYS A 533 -15.21 -3.64 -32.13
CA LYS A 533 -14.17 -4.34 -31.38
C LYS A 533 -14.72 -5.55 -30.62
N GLU A 534 -15.87 -5.40 -29.96
CA GLU A 534 -16.53 -6.48 -29.23
C GLU A 534 -17.03 -7.58 -30.18
N LEU A 535 -17.51 -7.21 -31.38
CA LEU A 535 -17.85 -8.18 -32.43
C LEU A 535 -16.63 -9.01 -32.86
N SER A 536 -15.46 -8.40 -33.02
CA SER A 536 -14.21 -9.10 -33.34
C SER A 536 -13.76 -10.03 -32.21
N ASP A 537 -13.92 -9.60 -30.95
CA ASP A 537 -13.62 -10.41 -29.78
C ASP A 537 -14.57 -11.63 -29.69
N PHE A 538 -15.87 -11.46 -29.95
CA PHE A 538 -16.83 -12.57 -30.01
C PHE A 538 -16.48 -13.59 -31.09
N VAL A 539 -16.09 -13.14 -32.29
CA VAL A 539 -15.64 -14.04 -33.38
C VAL A 539 -14.39 -14.82 -32.99
N THR A 540 -13.44 -14.17 -32.32
CA THR A 540 -12.20 -14.82 -31.85
C THR A 540 -12.50 -15.89 -30.80
N ARG A 541 -13.39 -15.58 -29.85
CA ARG A 541 -13.87 -16.53 -28.82
C ARG A 541 -14.63 -17.70 -29.44
N ARG A 542 -15.56 -17.46 -30.37
CA ARG A 542 -16.26 -18.51 -31.14
C ARG A 542 -15.27 -19.43 -31.86
N THR A 543 -14.25 -18.87 -32.50
CA THR A 543 -13.21 -19.65 -33.21
C THR A 543 -12.40 -20.53 -32.26
N ARG A 544 -12.06 -20.02 -31.07
CA ARG A 544 -11.37 -20.78 -30.03
C ARG A 544 -12.21 -21.96 -29.54
N ILE A 545 -13.48 -21.71 -29.19
CA ILE A 545 -14.44 -22.73 -28.73
C ILE A 545 -14.60 -23.82 -29.80
N SER A 546 -14.74 -23.44 -31.09
CA SER A 546 -14.83 -24.40 -32.19
C SER A 546 -13.59 -25.32 -32.30
N ARG A 547 -12.37 -24.78 -32.12
CA ARG A 547 -11.13 -25.60 -32.14
C ARG A 547 -11.09 -26.57 -30.96
N GLN A 548 -11.51 -26.11 -29.80
CA GLN A 548 -11.59 -26.87 -28.57
C GLN A 548 -12.61 -28.01 -28.64
N ILE A 549 -13.80 -27.75 -29.17
CA ILE A 549 -14.81 -28.78 -29.43
C ILE A 549 -14.27 -29.84 -30.39
N LYS A 550 -13.51 -29.45 -31.43
CA LYS A 550 -12.86 -30.45 -32.32
C LYS A 550 -11.87 -31.35 -31.55
N LYS A 551 -11.04 -30.80 -30.66
CA LYS A 551 -10.16 -31.60 -29.79
C LYS A 551 -10.97 -32.54 -28.90
N LEU A 552 -12.08 -32.05 -28.35
CA LEU A 552 -13.00 -32.82 -27.52
C LEU A 552 -13.59 -34.02 -28.26
N ARG A 553 -14.05 -33.84 -29.51
CA ARG A 553 -14.60 -34.93 -30.34
C ARG A 553 -13.58 -36.03 -30.61
N LEU A 554 -12.31 -35.68 -30.80
CA LEU A 554 -11.24 -36.66 -30.98
C LEU A 554 -11.05 -37.52 -29.74
N LEU A 555 -11.16 -36.93 -28.55
CA LEU A 555 -11.08 -37.67 -27.29
C LEU A 555 -12.34 -38.49 -27.03
N GLN A 556 -13.53 -37.96 -27.30
CA GLN A 556 -14.79 -38.72 -27.20
C GLN A 556 -14.80 -39.95 -28.12
N ARG A 557 -14.23 -39.86 -29.32
CA ARG A 557 -14.08 -41.01 -30.23
C ARG A 557 -13.27 -42.15 -29.61
N LYS A 558 -12.32 -41.83 -28.72
CA LYS A 558 -11.44 -42.80 -28.07
C LYS A 558 -11.99 -43.31 -26.74
N TYR A 559 -12.63 -42.46 -25.95
CA TYR A 559 -12.97 -42.74 -24.55
C TYR A 559 -14.49 -42.79 -24.25
N SER A 560 -15.32 -42.15 -25.08
CA SER A 560 -16.78 -42.11 -24.92
C SER A 560 -17.52 -42.12 -26.28
N PRO A 561 -17.38 -43.17 -27.12
CA PRO A 561 -18.11 -43.30 -28.38
C PRO A 561 -19.64 -43.09 -28.28
N GLY A 562 -20.27 -43.45 -27.14
CA GLY A 562 -21.70 -43.23 -26.88
C GLY A 562 -22.12 -41.76 -26.95
N ALA A 563 -21.23 -40.83 -26.59
CA ALA A 563 -21.47 -39.39 -26.72
C ALA A 563 -21.59 -38.93 -28.18
N LEU A 564 -20.85 -39.57 -29.09
CA LEU A 564 -20.92 -39.28 -30.52
C LEU A 564 -22.18 -39.89 -31.15
N GLN A 565 -22.62 -41.05 -30.69
CA GLN A 565 -23.88 -41.67 -31.12
C GLN A 565 -25.08 -40.79 -30.72
N ARG A 566 -25.12 -40.34 -29.45
CA ARG A 566 -26.14 -39.41 -28.96
C ARG A 566 -26.16 -38.12 -29.76
N LEU A 567 -24.98 -37.56 -30.05
CA LEU A 567 -24.83 -36.36 -30.87
C LEU A 567 -25.37 -36.52 -32.29
N ALA A 568 -25.13 -37.68 -32.93
CA ALA A 568 -25.63 -37.98 -34.27
C ALA A 568 -27.16 -38.04 -34.32
N THR A 569 -27.79 -38.54 -33.25
CA THR A 569 -29.26 -38.62 -33.11
C THR A 569 -29.93 -37.36 -32.55
N HIS A 570 -29.16 -36.34 -32.13
CA HIS A 570 -29.70 -35.14 -31.51
C HIS A 570 -30.27 -34.18 -32.57
N PRO A 571 -31.48 -33.60 -32.39
CA PRO A 571 -32.13 -32.74 -33.39
C PRO A 571 -31.33 -31.48 -33.79
N SER A 572 -30.34 -31.08 -32.97
CA SER A 572 -29.40 -29.99 -33.25
C SER A 572 -28.29 -30.34 -34.26
N SER A 573 -28.27 -31.56 -34.82
CA SER A 573 -27.27 -32.02 -35.81
C SER A 573 -27.57 -31.58 -37.25
N VAL A 574 -28.77 -31.04 -37.50
CA VAL A 574 -29.29 -30.71 -38.84
C VAL A 574 -29.00 -29.25 -39.26
N GLU A 575 -28.67 -28.37 -38.30
CA GLU A 575 -28.28 -26.96 -38.53
C GLU A 575 -26.87 -26.73 -37.92
N PRO A 576 -26.01 -25.87 -38.50
CA PRO A 576 -24.71 -25.56 -37.91
C PRO A 576 -24.92 -24.79 -36.61
N ALA A 577 -25.01 -25.51 -35.50
CA ALA A 577 -25.11 -24.91 -34.17
C ALA A 577 -23.93 -23.96 -33.96
N GLU A 578 -24.21 -22.71 -33.60
CA GLU A 578 -23.18 -21.75 -33.18
C GLU A 578 -22.30 -22.41 -32.10
N ALA A 579 -20.99 -22.12 -32.12
CA ALA A 579 -19.99 -22.82 -31.31
C ALA A 579 -20.33 -22.84 -29.81
N GLU A 580 -21.00 -21.80 -29.33
CA GLU A 580 -21.48 -21.63 -27.95
C GLU A 580 -22.71 -22.46 -27.57
N ARG A 581 -23.47 -22.98 -28.54
CA ARG A 581 -24.68 -23.80 -28.32
C ARG A 581 -24.49 -25.27 -28.71
N ALA A 582 -23.29 -25.63 -29.17
CA ALA A 582 -22.98 -27.00 -29.55
C ALA A 582 -23.03 -27.93 -28.32
N PRO A 583 -23.85 -28.99 -28.33
CA PRO A 583 -24.01 -29.88 -27.18
C PRO A 583 -22.75 -30.72 -26.96
N LEU A 584 -22.21 -30.74 -25.73
CA LEU A 584 -20.93 -31.37 -25.46
C LEU A 584 -21.03 -32.87 -25.12
N PHE A 585 -22.07 -33.31 -24.41
CA PHE A 585 -22.34 -34.70 -23.94
C PHE A 585 -21.19 -35.37 -23.16
N LEU A 586 -21.31 -35.36 -21.82
CA LEU A 586 -20.51 -36.16 -20.89
C LEU A 586 -21.28 -37.42 -20.45
N PRO A 587 -20.64 -38.42 -19.81
CA PRO A 587 -21.32 -39.59 -19.25
C PRO A 587 -22.57 -39.26 -18.43
N SER A 588 -22.58 -38.17 -17.64
CA SER A 588 -23.75 -37.69 -16.90
C SER A 588 -24.95 -37.25 -17.76
N ALA A 589 -24.75 -37.00 -19.05
CA ALA A 589 -25.77 -36.63 -20.03
C ALA A 589 -26.18 -37.80 -20.95
N LEU A 590 -25.63 -38.99 -20.73
CA LEU A 590 -25.94 -40.22 -21.45
C LEU A 590 -26.88 -41.10 -20.61
N SER A 591 -27.66 -41.95 -21.29
CA SER A 591 -28.44 -42.98 -20.59
C SER A 591 -27.53 -44.08 -20.04
N SER A 592 -28.00 -44.83 -19.03
CA SER A 592 -27.25 -45.95 -18.44
C SER A 592 -26.82 -47.00 -19.48
N ALA A 593 -27.60 -47.18 -20.56
CA ALA A 593 -27.26 -48.07 -21.67
C ALA A 593 -26.15 -47.50 -22.56
N GLU A 594 -26.16 -46.20 -22.83
CA GLU A 594 -25.13 -45.48 -23.61
C GLU A 594 -23.80 -45.33 -22.83
N CYS A 595 -23.84 -45.43 -21.50
CA CYS A 595 -22.67 -45.42 -20.61
C CYS A 595 -22.05 -46.79 -20.34
N SER A 596 -22.58 -47.86 -20.93
CA SER A 596 -22.06 -49.22 -20.74
C SER A 596 -20.92 -49.55 -21.74
N PRO A 597 -19.93 -50.40 -21.38
CA PRO A 597 -18.92 -50.86 -22.33
C PRO A 597 -19.56 -51.57 -23.53
N PRO A 598 -19.05 -51.38 -24.78
CA PRO A 598 -17.83 -50.65 -25.15
C PRO A 598 -18.05 -49.16 -25.48
N LEU A 599 -19.24 -48.59 -25.24
CA LEU A 599 -19.60 -47.22 -25.65
C LEU A 599 -18.99 -46.13 -24.76
N VAL A 600 -18.61 -46.47 -23.53
CA VAL A 600 -17.84 -45.63 -22.62
C VAL A 600 -16.78 -46.50 -21.95
N VAL A 601 -15.56 -45.98 -21.81
CA VAL A 601 -14.46 -46.69 -21.14
C VAL A 601 -14.80 -46.91 -19.66
N PRO A 602 -14.60 -48.12 -19.11
CA PRO A 602 -14.81 -48.38 -17.68
C PRO A 602 -14.02 -47.41 -16.81
N GLY A 603 -14.64 -46.83 -15.79
CA GLY A 603 -14.00 -45.86 -14.88
C GLY A 603 -14.25 -44.39 -15.23
N LEU A 604 -14.63 -44.06 -16.47
CA LEU A 604 -14.90 -42.67 -16.86
C LEU A 604 -16.14 -42.07 -16.16
N PRO A 605 -17.28 -42.79 -16.00
CA PRO A 605 -18.40 -42.27 -15.22
C PRO A 605 -18.08 -42.08 -13.72
N GLN A 606 -17.21 -42.95 -13.16
CA GLN A 606 -16.70 -42.82 -11.78
C GLN A 606 -15.82 -41.56 -11.64
N ALA A 607 -14.93 -41.32 -12.59
CA ALA A 607 -14.06 -40.16 -12.64
C ALA A 607 -14.87 -38.86 -12.76
N GLU A 608 -15.88 -38.83 -13.64
CA GLU A 608 -16.77 -37.67 -13.75
C GLU A 608 -17.50 -37.43 -12.42
N ALA A 609 -17.98 -38.47 -11.74
CA ALA A 609 -18.66 -38.33 -10.46
C ALA A 609 -17.75 -37.69 -9.39
N GLN A 610 -16.49 -38.11 -9.29
CA GLN A 610 -15.51 -37.51 -8.39
C GLN A 610 -15.21 -36.03 -8.74
N LEU A 611 -15.12 -35.71 -10.04
CA LEU A 611 -15.00 -34.32 -10.48
C LEU A 611 -16.22 -33.49 -10.08
N ARG A 612 -17.44 -34.03 -10.21
CA ARG A 612 -18.66 -33.31 -9.82
C ARG A 612 -18.73 -33.07 -8.31
N ASP A 613 -18.24 -34.01 -7.51
CA ASP A 613 -18.13 -33.84 -6.06
C ASP A 613 -17.14 -32.73 -5.70
N ALA A 614 -15.97 -32.70 -6.35
CA ALA A 614 -15.00 -31.61 -6.19
C ALA A 614 -15.59 -30.25 -6.62
N GLN A 615 -16.28 -30.19 -7.76
CA GLN A 615 -16.93 -28.98 -8.27
C GLN A 615 -18.04 -28.47 -7.33
N CYS A 616 -18.81 -29.37 -6.73
CA CYS A 616 -19.82 -29.00 -5.74
C CYS A 616 -19.16 -28.37 -4.50
N SER A 617 -18.08 -28.97 -4.00
CA SER A 617 -17.33 -28.44 -2.86
C SER A 617 -16.72 -27.06 -3.18
N GLU A 618 -16.00 -26.94 -4.29
CA GLU A 618 -15.35 -25.69 -4.70
C GLU A 618 -16.37 -24.57 -4.94
N SER A 619 -17.48 -24.89 -5.62
CA SER A 619 -18.55 -23.91 -5.86
C SER A 619 -19.14 -23.38 -4.55
N LEU A 620 -19.33 -24.24 -3.54
CA LEU A 620 -19.81 -23.81 -2.22
C LEU A 620 -18.80 -22.88 -1.52
N ASP A 621 -17.51 -23.18 -1.59
CA ASP A 621 -16.47 -22.30 -1.02
C ASP A 621 -16.38 -20.95 -1.74
N GLN A 622 -16.47 -20.95 -3.08
CA GLN A 622 -16.52 -19.74 -3.87
C GLN A 622 -17.79 -18.91 -3.57
N ILE A 623 -18.94 -19.55 -3.36
CA ILE A 623 -20.18 -18.88 -2.92
C ILE A 623 -19.99 -18.25 -1.54
N ARG A 624 -19.46 -19.00 -0.55
CA ARG A 624 -19.18 -18.47 0.79
C ARG A 624 -18.25 -17.27 0.74
N HIS A 625 -17.14 -17.38 -0.01
CA HIS A 625 -16.19 -16.30 -0.19
C HIS A 625 -16.84 -15.10 -0.88
N GLY A 626 -17.59 -15.33 -1.96
CA GLY A 626 -18.27 -14.29 -2.72
C GLY A 626 -19.29 -13.52 -1.89
N LEU A 627 -20.00 -14.22 -0.99
CA LEU A 627 -20.92 -13.63 -0.02
C LEU A 627 -20.19 -12.78 1.03
N ILE A 628 -19.06 -13.24 1.58
CA ILE A 628 -18.24 -12.46 2.53
C ILE A 628 -17.75 -11.15 1.90
N ILE A 629 -17.26 -11.21 0.66
CA ILE A 629 -16.87 -10.01 -0.10
C ILE A 629 -18.07 -9.06 -0.24
N LYS A 630 -19.24 -9.57 -0.61
CA LYS A 630 -20.45 -8.76 -0.75
C LYS A 630 -20.82 -8.06 0.57
N LYS A 631 -20.74 -8.74 1.73
CA LYS A 631 -20.97 -8.11 3.05
C LYS A 631 -19.97 -6.99 3.32
N ARG A 632 -18.68 -7.20 3.05
CA ARG A 632 -17.65 -6.15 3.20
C ARG A 632 -17.91 -4.94 2.30
N LEU A 633 -18.29 -5.16 1.05
CA LEU A 633 -18.65 -4.08 0.12
C LEU A 633 -19.88 -3.30 0.61
N GLN A 634 -20.87 -3.99 1.17
CA GLN A 634 -22.04 -3.37 1.78
C GLN A 634 -21.67 -2.55 3.03
N THR A 635 -20.86 -3.09 3.95
CA THR A 635 -20.36 -2.36 5.12
C THR A 635 -19.57 -1.12 4.72
N TYR A 636 -18.66 -1.26 3.74
CA TYR A 636 -17.89 -0.13 3.20
C TYR A 636 -18.79 0.95 2.61
N LYS A 637 -19.82 0.57 1.83
CA LYS A 637 -20.81 1.50 1.29
C LYS A 637 -21.53 2.26 2.42
N THR A 638 -21.99 1.55 3.46
CA THR A 638 -22.71 2.16 4.59
C THR A 638 -21.84 3.13 5.38
N LEU A 639 -20.56 2.82 5.59
CA LEU A 639 -19.65 3.64 6.40
C LEU A 639 -19.04 4.81 5.62
N ASN A 640 -18.77 4.66 4.33
CA ASN A 640 -17.86 5.56 3.60
C ASN A 640 -18.47 6.26 2.37
N SER A 641 -19.67 5.86 1.91
CA SER A 641 -20.26 6.43 0.67
C SER A 641 -21.37 7.44 0.95
N CYS A 642 -21.02 8.73 1.06
CA CYS A 642 -21.98 9.80 1.38
C CYS A 642 -22.51 10.58 0.15
N ARG A 643 -21.83 10.53 -1.01
CA ARG A 643 -22.20 11.30 -2.22
C ARG A 643 -22.81 10.40 -3.31
N GLN A 644 -23.71 10.95 -4.14
CA GLN A 644 -24.47 10.21 -5.16
C GLN A 644 -23.58 9.38 -6.10
N HIS A 645 -22.50 9.97 -6.64
CA HIS A 645 -21.56 9.25 -7.52
C HIS A 645 -20.82 8.09 -6.81
N GLN A 646 -20.41 8.27 -5.55
CA GLN A 646 -19.76 7.21 -4.76
C GLN A 646 -20.75 6.09 -4.39
N ASN A 647 -22.01 6.44 -4.15
CA ASN A 647 -23.08 5.48 -3.87
C ASN A 647 -23.39 4.64 -5.12
N THR A 648 -23.47 5.26 -6.31
CA THR A 648 -23.69 4.56 -7.58
C THR A 648 -22.55 3.59 -7.90
N ARG A 649 -21.29 4.01 -7.75
CA ARG A 649 -20.13 3.12 -7.94
C ARG A 649 -20.09 1.97 -6.93
N SER A 650 -20.40 2.23 -5.66
CA SER A 650 -20.45 1.18 -4.65
C SER A 650 -21.61 0.20 -4.90
N ARG A 651 -22.74 0.67 -5.43
CA ARG A 651 -23.84 -0.20 -5.88
C ARG A 651 -23.42 -1.09 -7.04
N SER A 652 -22.81 -0.52 -8.09
CA SER A 652 -22.38 -1.32 -9.24
C SER A 652 -21.36 -2.41 -8.87
N LEU A 653 -20.50 -2.16 -7.88
CA LEU A 653 -19.58 -3.17 -7.34
C LEU A 653 -20.32 -4.29 -6.58
N VAL A 654 -21.32 -3.93 -5.76
CA VAL A 654 -22.17 -4.92 -5.06
C VAL A 654 -22.97 -5.75 -6.05
N ASP A 655 -23.53 -5.14 -7.09
CA ASP A 655 -24.33 -5.82 -8.11
C ASP A 655 -23.46 -6.74 -8.98
N SER A 656 -22.26 -6.28 -9.36
CA SER A 656 -21.28 -7.12 -10.06
C SER A 656 -20.86 -8.33 -9.21
N GLN A 657 -20.66 -8.14 -7.91
CA GLN A 657 -20.32 -9.25 -7.02
C GLN A 657 -21.50 -10.22 -6.83
N GLN A 658 -22.73 -9.71 -6.76
CA GLN A 658 -23.93 -10.55 -6.72
C GLN A 658 -24.05 -11.42 -7.98
N HIS A 659 -23.80 -10.84 -9.15
CA HIS A 659 -23.82 -11.58 -10.41
C HIS A 659 -22.81 -12.73 -10.43
N LYS A 660 -21.60 -12.52 -9.88
CA LYS A 660 -20.59 -13.59 -9.74
C LYS A 660 -21.07 -14.73 -8.83
N VAL A 661 -21.68 -14.39 -7.70
CA VAL A 661 -22.26 -15.40 -6.77
C VAL A 661 -23.34 -16.22 -7.46
N GLU A 662 -24.19 -15.59 -8.28
CA GLU A 662 -25.24 -16.28 -9.04
C GLU A 662 -24.68 -17.20 -10.13
N LEU A 663 -23.59 -16.78 -10.80
CA LEU A 663 -22.92 -17.62 -11.80
C LEU A 663 -22.36 -18.90 -11.16
N VAL A 664 -21.66 -18.77 -10.03
CA VAL A 664 -21.09 -19.91 -9.28
C VAL A 664 -22.20 -20.80 -8.71
N ALA A 665 -23.31 -20.21 -8.24
CA ALA A 665 -24.49 -20.96 -7.82
C ALA A 665 -25.12 -21.78 -8.96
N GLY A 666 -25.08 -21.26 -10.19
CA GLY A 666 -25.45 -22.01 -11.39
C GLY A 666 -24.56 -23.24 -11.61
N THR A 667 -23.24 -23.06 -11.50
CA THR A 667 -22.26 -24.16 -11.58
C THR A 667 -22.54 -25.25 -10.55
N TYR A 668 -22.78 -24.88 -9.28
CA TYR A 668 -23.14 -25.85 -8.23
C TYR A 668 -24.38 -26.68 -8.60
N ARG A 669 -25.46 -26.02 -9.04
CA ARG A 669 -26.73 -26.71 -9.35
C ARG A 669 -26.57 -27.72 -10.49
N GLN A 670 -25.76 -27.40 -11.48
CA GLN A 670 -25.50 -28.29 -12.61
C GLN A 670 -24.54 -29.42 -12.26
N ALA A 671 -23.47 -29.13 -11.51
CA ALA A 671 -22.57 -30.17 -10.99
C ALA A 671 -23.34 -31.18 -10.14
N ARG A 672 -24.26 -30.68 -9.28
CA ARG A 672 -25.17 -31.52 -8.50
C ARG A 672 -26.11 -32.35 -9.39
N ALA A 673 -26.72 -31.75 -10.41
CA ALA A 673 -27.61 -32.48 -11.32
C ALA A 673 -26.85 -33.60 -12.08
N ALA A 674 -25.64 -33.32 -12.56
CA ALA A 674 -24.76 -34.29 -13.21
C ALA A 674 -24.33 -35.40 -12.24
N ARG A 675 -24.03 -35.06 -10.98
CA ARG A 675 -23.68 -36.03 -9.93
C ARG A 675 -24.84 -36.97 -9.58
N ILE A 676 -26.08 -36.46 -9.61
CA ILE A 676 -27.30 -37.26 -9.42
C ILE A 676 -27.53 -38.19 -10.62
N ALA A 677 -27.30 -37.71 -11.84
CA ALA A 677 -27.42 -38.55 -13.04
C ALA A 677 -26.43 -39.73 -13.02
N LEU A 678 -25.28 -39.59 -12.33
CA LEU A 678 -24.26 -40.63 -12.14
C LEU A 678 -24.49 -41.51 -10.90
N ALA A 679 -25.65 -41.41 -10.24
CA ALA A 679 -25.95 -42.19 -9.03
C ALA A 679 -25.89 -43.71 -9.23
N TYR A 680 -26.12 -44.19 -10.47
CA TYR A 680 -26.01 -45.61 -10.83
C TYR A 680 -24.57 -46.17 -10.70
N VAL A 681 -23.57 -45.29 -10.59
CA VAL A 681 -22.15 -45.65 -10.52
C VAL A 681 -21.50 -45.25 -9.20
N ALA A 682 -21.88 -44.09 -8.66
CA ALA A 682 -21.19 -43.47 -7.52
C ALA A 682 -22.09 -43.34 -6.27
N GLY A 683 -23.26 -44.00 -6.25
CA GLY A 683 -24.21 -43.96 -5.14
C GLY A 683 -24.84 -42.58 -4.93
N ASP A 684 -25.54 -42.41 -3.80
CA ASP A 684 -26.19 -41.14 -3.44
C ASP A 684 -25.16 -40.00 -3.31
N SER A 685 -25.53 -38.84 -3.83
CA SER A 685 -24.67 -37.67 -3.95
C SER A 685 -24.38 -36.97 -2.62
N GLY A 686 -25.27 -37.07 -1.62
CA GLY A 686 -25.16 -36.34 -0.34
C GLY A 686 -25.25 -34.80 -0.45
N TRP A 687 -25.19 -34.22 -1.65
CA TRP A 687 -25.24 -32.77 -1.88
C TRP A 687 -26.65 -32.19 -1.78
N ARG A 688 -26.80 -31.15 -0.95
CA ARG A 688 -28.09 -30.47 -0.73
C ARG A 688 -28.50 -29.58 -1.90
N VAL A 689 -29.81 -29.38 -2.07
CA VAL A 689 -30.32 -28.38 -3.03
C VAL A 689 -29.91 -26.99 -2.55
N LEU A 690 -29.37 -26.16 -3.46
CA LEU A 690 -29.00 -24.78 -3.17
C LEU A 690 -30.13 -23.84 -3.59
N GLU A 691 -30.89 -23.37 -2.61
CA GLU A 691 -32.00 -22.47 -2.80
C GLU A 691 -31.53 -21.02 -2.97
N LYS A 692 -32.43 -20.16 -3.47
CA LYS A 692 -32.13 -18.71 -3.58
C LYS A 692 -31.96 -18.06 -2.20
N ALA A 693 -32.56 -18.65 -1.15
CA ALA A 693 -32.42 -18.20 0.23
C ALA A 693 -31.00 -18.39 0.79
N ASP A 694 -30.31 -19.46 0.36
CA ASP A 694 -28.95 -19.80 0.80
C ASP A 694 -27.87 -18.87 0.24
N LEU A 695 -28.19 -18.09 -0.80
CA LEU A 695 -27.30 -17.09 -1.40
C LEU A 695 -27.30 -15.76 -0.63
N ARG A 696 -27.50 -15.82 0.68
CA ARG A 696 -27.55 -14.67 1.59
C ARG A 696 -26.73 -14.99 2.84
N LEU A 697 -26.03 -14.00 3.36
CA LEU A 697 -25.40 -14.14 4.69
C LEU A 697 -26.47 -13.96 5.77
N PRO A 698 -26.33 -14.65 6.91
CA PRO A 698 -27.11 -14.33 8.10
C PRO A 698 -26.95 -12.84 8.40
N GLU A 699 -28.07 -12.11 8.45
CA GLU A 699 -28.08 -10.74 8.94
C GLU A 699 -27.54 -10.76 10.38
N ASP A 700 -26.63 -9.85 10.74
CA ASP A 700 -26.30 -9.66 12.15
C ASP A 700 -27.63 -9.29 12.85
N GLU A 701 -28.08 -10.09 13.81
CA GLU A 701 -29.37 -9.91 14.49
C GLU A 701 -29.56 -8.46 14.98
N GLU A 702 -28.46 -7.78 15.29
CA GLU A 702 -28.40 -6.36 15.66
C GLU A 702 -28.82 -5.39 14.53
N GLU A 703 -28.49 -5.66 13.28
CA GLU A 703 -28.83 -4.80 12.13
C GLU A 703 -30.30 -4.97 11.72
N ALA A 704 -30.81 -6.20 11.81
CA ALA A 704 -32.23 -6.51 11.65
C ALA A 704 -33.08 -5.87 12.77
N LYS A 705 -32.62 -5.91 14.02
CA LYS A 705 -33.26 -5.21 15.17
C LYS A 705 -33.28 -3.69 14.96
N ARG A 706 -32.16 -3.09 14.52
CA ARG A 706 -32.08 -1.64 14.24
C ARG A 706 -33.03 -1.21 13.12
N ARG A 707 -33.15 -1.99 12.04
CA ARG A 707 -34.12 -1.73 10.97
C ARG A 707 -35.57 -1.84 11.44
N LYS A 708 -35.91 -2.85 12.26
CA LYS A 708 -37.25 -2.98 12.85
C LYS A 708 -37.57 -1.80 13.78
N GLN A 709 -36.62 -1.34 14.59
CA GLN A 709 -36.77 -0.14 15.43
C GLN A 709 -36.95 1.14 14.60
N HIS A 710 -36.20 1.31 13.51
CA HIS A 710 -36.33 2.47 12.63
C HIS A 710 -37.67 2.49 11.87
N ALA A 711 -38.13 1.31 11.42
CA ALA A 711 -39.44 1.15 10.79
C ALA A 711 -40.59 1.43 11.78
N MET A 712 -40.47 1.03 13.05
CA MET A 712 -41.42 1.40 14.10
C MET A 712 -41.42 2.91 14.37
N LYS A 713 -40.25 3.57 14.40
CA LYS A 713 -40.16 5.03 14.55
C LYS A 713 -40.82 5.79 13.40
N GLY A 714 -40.63 5.33 12.15
CA GLY A 714 -41.27 5.90 10.96
C GLY A 714 -42.80 5.78 11.03
N LYS A 715 -43.31 4.58 11.35
CA LYS A 715 -44.77 4.37 11.53
C LYS A 715 -45.34 5.19 12.68
N ARG A 716 -44.57 5.43 13.75
CA ARG A 716 -44.98 6.26 14.88
C ARG A 716 -45.07 7.74 14.48
N GLN A 717 -44.11 8.25 13.70
CA GLN A 717 -44.15 9.62 13.15
C GLN A 717 -45.26 9.83 12.11
N GLU A 718 -45.55 8.80 11.31
CA GLU A 718 -46.64 8.82 10.34
C GLU A 718 -48.01 8.80 11.04
N ALA A 719 -48.16 8.04 12.13
CA ALA A 719 -49.34 8.08 12.98
C ALA A 719 -49.52 9.44 13.69
N THR A 720 -48.44 10.10 14.13
CA THR A 720 -48.52 11.46 14.71
C THR A 720 -48.98 12.48 13.67
N LYS A 721 -48.48 12.40 12.43
CA LYS A 721 -48.92 13.27 11.33
C LYS A 721 -50.37 13.05 10.92
N VAL A 722 -50.86 11.80 10.94
CA VAL A 722 -52.27 11.51 10.65
C VAL A 722 -53.20 12.06 11.74
N ASN A 723 -52.77 12.10 12.99
CA ASN A 723 -53.52 12.74 14.08
C ASN A 723 -53.50 14.28 13.98
N GLU A 724 -52.37 14.90 13.62
CA GLU A 724 -52.30 16.35 13.38
C GLU A 724 -53.16 16.80 12.18
N VAL A 725 -53.26 15.98 11.12
CA VAL A 725 -54.11 16.28 9.96
C VAL A 725 -55.60 16.11 10.26
N ARG A 726 -55.98 15.24 11.22
CA ARG A 726 -57.37 15.05 11.66
C ARG A 726 -57.90 16.17 12.55
N GLU A 727 -57.03 16.91 13.24
CA GLU A 727 -57.44 18.08 14.05
C GLU A 727 -57.71 19.35 13.22
N VAL A 728 -57.37 19.38 11.92
CA VAL A 728 -57.47 20.59 11.07
C VAL A 728 -58.65 20.55 10.09
N GLN A 729 -59.40 19.45 9.98
CA GLN A 729 -60.65 19.40 9.22
C GLN A 729 -61.87 19.47 10.15
N GLY A 730 -62.25 20.71 10.49
CA GLY A 730 -63.54 20.99 11.08
C GLY A 730 -64.68 20.62 10.11
N VAL A 731 -65.57 19.74 10.57
CA VAL A 731 -66.91 19.60 10.00
C VAL A 731 -67.84 20.54 10.80
N PRO A 732 -68.54 21.48 10.16
CA PRO A 732 -69.53 22.33 10.82
C PRO A 732 -70.88 21.62 10.86
N GLY A 733 -71.50 21.55 12.04
CA GLY A 733 -72.96 21.35 12.15
C GLY A 733 -73.44 20.50 13.33
N MET A 734 -74.29 21.14 14.14
CA MET A 734 -75.27 20.58 15.09
C MET A 734 -74.78 20.04 16.44
N GLY A 735 -75.13 20.75 17.52
CA GLY A 735 -75.13 20.17 18.88
C GLY A 735 -74.83 21.14 20.01
N GLU A 736 -75.64 22.17 20.13
CA GLU A 736 -75.85 22.97 21.34
C GLU A 736 -75.84 22.14 22.66
N LYS A 737 -75.02 22.53 23.64
CA LYS A 737 -75.40 22.89 25.04
C LYS A 737 -74.33 22.55 26.11
N ASN A 738 -74.16 23.54 27.00
CA ASN A 738 -73.64 23.46 28.36
C ASN A 738 -72.11 23.42 28.57
N ARG A 739 -71.53 24.62 28.63
CA ARG A 739 -70.33 24.90 29.44
C ARG A 739 -70.81 25.62 30.71
N VAL A 740 -70.81 24.92 31.84
CA VAL A 740 -70.85 25.55 33.17
C VAL A 740 -69.41 25.60 33.66
N THR A 741 -68.91 26.82 33.81
CA THR A 741 -67.74 27.15 34.61
C THR A 741 -68.04 26.97 36.10
N PRO A 742 -67.03 26.59 36.88
CA PRO A 742 -66.68 27.40 38.05
C PRO A 742 -65.19 27.80 37.91
N GLY A 743 -64.79 29.04 38.17
CA GLY A 743 -65.16 29.81 39.35
C GLY A 743 -63.99 29.73 40.33
N PHE A 744 -63.07 30.69 40.18
CA PHE A 744 -62.06 31.22 41.10
C PHE A 744 -61.62 30.43 42.35
N GLY A 745 -60.29 30.36 42.48
CA GLY A 745 -59.53 30.12 43.70
C GLY A 745 -58.08 30.45 43.45
#